data_AF-A0A926BDP0-F1
#
_entry.id   AF-A0A926BDP0-F1
#
_cell.length_a   1.000
_cell.length_b   1.000
_cell.length_c   1.000
_cell.angle_alpha   90.00
_cell.angle_beta   90.00
_cell.angle_gamma   90.00
#
_symmetry.space_group_name_H-M   'P 1'
#
loop_
_entity.id
_entity.type
_entity.pdbx_description
1 polymer ?
#
loop_
_entity_poly.entity_id
_entity_poly.type
_entity_poly.pdbx_seq_one_letter_code
_entity_poly.pdbx_strand_id
1 'polypeptide(L)'
;MFSLNLSQPERATITVALMYALCAPALAQGETRPPTASVATSNEKRSVFALLRHDPKRQGPLVFISHDQFPVEYGVKDEASIKQAIGGKTPAQFAELMKRRILTVGDIVTFIPPTMKVIVKNPGKADPFAGLRFEQRFVLVLGALTPEQWKQAGSANGIGLSDLTDKQRSLFAGMWRSEALTVQNVRTKSDSDIPVAVETTSVPVSGVRFRVSRRVALQLRPVGQEHTYGYTPGTDADDEKGELQTDGTYIRQLLQMPDDSQDAERADTASAFGVPVMVTVPNGLKSGQLALDTPALNVGMRLDGSRKTVGELLAAVSAATRFRLVADRRIASLPVGYKLTPGGQIVSTGDVLKVLCRSVTGTFRRLDGPGGATVYLLTDDIEGIGTRFARLDRWAEKPYEKLREVYQNAINDCAENEPIDSLGFAPDSPFTLPTDQLKTINDSYASQGLRNTPPVPVSQLSPALQEEFRKGVESWRKWQANVTMRTDTVSLDTDFHCDWILPGGRAFPATVVNRDLSFSFLRQIAVPKSKRVASRDTRIYKHPSPTPFPPALKRRVLTTPLPETESDIQKLLALLRRKGFTETWLRVEDSNITSRDRLQQAVFLGAKSGVRVGVVIPWLLKTESGAKSAPDVNILGENGTAIMEAEVNSIADKNMAEKQRAYYSDRNAGWVVAETQDIHDVVRHASPFLTLANLSAVAFTNPAAPGYTSHDENGDDGFGIGDRMGYNKQTRFRCVQDKGFDPVDVAASTHHLGVSVELPFFRQYEVVKPLAEFRRSQNRAHLARVYAAIRTAFPRTTLYMDNPENRLFEYYGRWEKPDGFPADPAEYVSSANQLRKTAFRNGSSPVFAIRGTRSEGADAYFWNAWHDGMEEAAKGWGGFALNMPTDSLDDVMALLNKLPDDMPP
;
A
#
# COMPACT_ATOMS: atom_id res chain seq x y z
N MET A 1 31.89 -11.12 -61.56
CA MET A 1 31.51 -10.83 -62.96
C MET A 1 30.00 -10.96 -63.09
N PHE A 2 29.43 -10.37 -64.15
CA PHE A 2 28.00 -10.30 -64.48
C PHE A 2 27.12 -9.47 -63.54
N SER A 3 26.30 -8.63 -64.17
CA SER A 3 25.25 -7.80 -63.58
C SER A 3 23.88 -8.40 -63.90
N LEU A 4 22.83 -7.89 -63.25
CA LEU A 4 21.44 -8.10 -63.70
C LEU A 4 20.63 -6.81 -63.56
N ASN A 5 19.73 -6.59 -64.53
CA ASN A 5 19.07 -5.32 -64.82
C ASN A 5 17.90 -4.98 -63.87
N LEU A 6 17.51 -3.70 -63.92
CA LEU A 6 16.26 -3.17 -63.36
C LEU A 6 15.10 -3.30 -64.36
N SER A 7 13.92 -3.71 -63.90
CA SER A 7 12.62 -3.37 -64.49
C SER A 7 11.48 -3.58 -63.47
N GLN A 8 10.60 -2.59 -63.31
CA GLN A 8 9.34 -2.65 -62.53
C GLN A 8 8.13 -2.78 -63.51
N PRO A 9 6.84 -2.66 -63.10
CA PRO A 9 6.21 -2.72 -61.77
C PRO A 9 4.94 -3.62 -61.70
N GLU A 10 4.24 -3.55 -60.54
CA GLU A 10 2.77 -3.67 -60.32
C GLU A 10 2.23 -4.83 -59.44
N ARG A 11 1.52 -4.41 -58.38
CA ARG A 11 0.37 -5.01 -57.68
C ARG A 11 0.42 -6.46 -57.18
N ALA A 12 0.75 -6.60 -55.90
CA ALA A 12 0.07 -7.52 -54.99
C ALA A 12 -0.16 -6.85 -53.63
N THR A 13 -1.39 -6.90 -53.09
CA THR A 13 -1.73 -6.33 -51.78
C THR A 13 -1.61 -7.39 -50.70
N ILE A 14 -0.61 -7.28 -49.81
CA ILE A 14 -0.50 -8.10 -48.59
C ILE A 14 -0.23 -7.18 -47.40
N THR A 15 -0.86 -7.52 -46.27
CA THR A 15 -0.90 -6.74 -45.03
C THR A 15 0.27 -7.10 -44.08
N VAL A 16 0.50 -6.23 -43.08
CA VAL A 16 1.32 -6.43 -41.86
C VAL A 16 2.84 -6.21 -42.01
N ALA A 17 3.29 -5.09 -41.43
CA ALA A 17 4.50 -5.04 -40.59
C ALA A 17 4.38 -3.90 -39.56
N LEU A 18 4.59 -4.19 -38.28
CA LEU A 18 4.93 -3.16 -37.29
C LEU A 18 6.40 -2.75 -37.48
N MET A 19 6.76 -1.50 -37.19
CA MET A 19 8.06 -1.27 -36.57
C MET A 19 8.11 -0.06 -35.63
N TYR A 20 8.77 -0.24 -34.49
CA TYR A 20 9.06 0.78 -33.48
C TYR A 20 10.34 1.56 -33.84
N ALA A 21 10.26 2.88 -33.78
CA ALA A 21 11.36 3.83 -33.57
C ALA A 21 10.73 5.12 -32.97
N LEU A 22 11.37 5.93 -32.14
CA LEU A 22 12.81 6.20 -31.97
C LEU A 22 13.31 5.97 -30.53
N CYS A 23 14.63 6.00 -30.35
CA CYS A 23 15.32 5.45 -29.18
C CYS A 23 15.62 6.47 -28.06
N ALA A 24 15.69 5.97 -26.82
CA ALA A 24 16.53 6.58 -25.79
C ALA A 24 18.01 6.15 -25.98
N PRO A 25 19.00 6.98 -25.62
CA PRO A 25 20.40 6.58 -25.65
C PRO A 25 20.71 5.59 -24.52
N ALA A 26 21.44 4.52 -24.83
CA ALA A 26 21.93 3.58 -23.83
C ALA A 26 23.14 4.16 -23.08
N LEU A 27 23.12 4.07 -21.74
CA LEU A 27 24.32 4.22 -20.92
C LEU A 27 24.77 2.82 -20.47
N ALA A 28 26.01 2.46 -20.81
CA ALA A 28 26.58 1.16 -20.47
C ALA A 28 27.32 1.21 -19.13
N GLN A 29 26.96 0.30 -18.22
CA GLN A 29 27.84 -0.26 -17.21
C GLN A 29 27.64 -1.77 -17.21
N GLY A 30 28.71 -2.54 -17.07
CA GLY A 30 28.72 -3.98 -17.35
C GLY A 30 28.90 -4.87 -16.12
N GLU A 31 28.37 -6.09 -16.24
CA GLU A 31 28.59 -7.26 -15.36
C GLU A 31 28.08 -7.12 -13.91
N THR A 32 27.54 -8.17 -13.25
CA THR A 32 27.67 -9.62 -13.47
C THR A 32 26.31 -10.36 -13.50
N ARG A 33 26.30 -11.66 -13.76
CA ARG A 33 25.09 -12.53 -13.79
C ARG A 33 24.40 -12.63 -12.43
N PRO A 34 23.06 -12.53 -12.34
CA PRO A 34 22.30 -13.06 -11.20
C PRO A 34 22.19 -14.60 -11.27
N PRO A 35 22.01 -15.30 -10.13
CA PRO A 35 21.72 -16.73 -10.09
C PRO A 35 20.27 -17.05 -10.51
N THR A 36 20.00 -18.33 -10.80
CA THR A 36 18.68 -18.85 -11.18
C THR A 36 17.63 -18.62 -10.09
N ALA A 37 16.58 -17.86 -10.41
CA ALA A 37 15.42 -17.68 -9.53
C ALA A 37 14.56 -18.96 -9.47
N SER A 38 14.11 -19.31 -8.26
CA SER A 38 13.09 -20.34 -8.04
C SER A 38 11.70 -19.84 -8.47
N VAL A 39 10.80 -20.77 -8.79
CA VAL A 39 9.43 -20.50 -9.27
C VAL A 39 8.67 -19.55 -8.34
N ALA A 40 8.42 -18.33 -8.81
CA ALA A 40 7.41 -17.44 -8.26
C ALA A 40 6.03 -17.78 -8.88
N THR A 41 4.97 -17.68 -8.09
CA THR A 41 3.61 -18.06 -8.49
C THR A 41 2.95 -17.01 -9.41
N SER A 42 1.90 -17.43 -10.11
CA SER A 42 1.43 -16.87 -11.39
C SER A 42 0.79 -15.46 -11.40
N ASN A 43 0.74 -14.75 -10.28
CA ASN A 43 -0.09 -13.53 -10.14
C ASN A 43 0.53 -12.20 -10.67
N GLU A 44 1.74 -12.20 -11.23
CA GLU A 44 2.44 -10.93 -11.56
C GLU A 44 2.18 -10.33 -12.97
N LYS A 45 1.56 -11.05 -13.92
CA LYS A 45 1.81 -10.80 -15.36
C LYS A 45 0.64 -10.32 -16.24
N ARG A 46 -0.09 -9.30 -15.76
CA ARG A 46 -0.59 -8.20 -16.63
C ARG A 46 -0.33 -6.83 -16.02
N SER A 47 0.93 -6.41 -16.05
CA SER A 47 1.34 -5.06 -15.65
C SER A 47 0.79 -4.01 -16.63
N VAL A 48 -0.37 -3.44 -16.32
CA VAL A 48 -0.91 -2.26 -17.03
C VAL A 48 0.06 -1.07 -16.92
N PHE A 49 0.80 -0.99 -15.82
CA PHE A 49 1.89 -0.03 -15.61
C PHE A 49 3.03 -0.13 -16.66
N ALA A 50 3.17 -1.25 -17.38
CA ALA A 50 4.13 -1.35 -18.49
C ALA A 50 3.74 -0.53 -19.73
N LEU A 51 2.44 -0.24 -19.92
CA LEU A 51 1.94 0.68 -20.96
C LEU A 51 2.08 2.15 -20.54
N LEU A 52 2.22 2.44 -19.25
CA LEU A 52 2.58 3.77 -18.74
C LEU A 52 4.10 4.02 -18.93
N ARG A 53 4.59 4.01 -20.18
CA ARG A 53 5.92 4.51 -20.57
C ARG A 53 5.77 5.74 -21.46
N HIS A 54 5.83 6.92 -20.85
CA HIS A 54 5.76 8.25 -21.49
C HIS A 54 4.66 8.40 -22.55
N ASP A 55 3.52 9.02 -22.20
CA ASP A 55 2.54 9.44 -23.21
C ASP A 55 2.90 10.84 -23.76
N PRO A 56 3.43 10.95 -25.00
CA PRO A 56 3.72 12.25 -25.61
C PRO A 56 2.45 13.06 -25.93
N LYS A 57 1.24 12.48 -25.88
CA LYS A 57 -0.02 13.23 -26.06
C LYS A 57 -0.32 14.07 -24.80
N ARG A 58 -0.25 13.46 -23.61
CA ARG A 58 -0.35 14.18 -22.32
C ARG A 58 0.89 15.02 -22.00
N GLN A 59 2.11 14.57 -22.32
CA GLN A 59 3.37 15.17 -21.82
C GLN A 59 4.42 15.50 -22.91
N GLY A 60 3.98 15.82 -24.14
CA GLY A 60 4.86 16.23 -25.24
C GLY A 60 5.73 17.47 -24.92
N PRO A 61 6.84 17.68 -25.66
CA PRO A 61 7.87 18.66 -25.33
C PRO A 61 7.33 20.09 -25.25
N LEU A 62 7.92 20.88 -24.34
CA LEU A 62 7.55 22.29 -24.19
C LEU A 62 8.19 23.09 -25.32
N VAL A 63 7.41 23.48 -26.33
CA VAL A 63 7.92 24.21 -27.50
C VAL A 63 7.71 25.71 -27.34
N PHE A 64 8.82 26.45 -27.34
CA PHE A 64 8.90 27.90 -27.28
C PHE A 64 9.15 28.47 -28.69
N ILE A 65 8.47 29.55 -29.07
CA ILE A 65 8.62 30.23 -30.36
C ILE A 65 8.89 31.72 -30.14
N SER A 66 9.85 32.25 -30.90
CA SER A 66 10.17 33.68 -30.96
C SER A 66 9.10 34.49 -31.68
N HIS A 67 8.79 35.68 -31.18
CA HIS A 67 7.68 36.52 -31.64
C HIS A 67 7.89 37.13 -33.05
N ASP A 68 9.13 37.43 -33.43
CA ASP A 68 9.39 38.46 -34.44
C ASP A 68 9.46 37.98 -35.91
N GLN A 69 9.40 36.67 -36.19
CA GLN A 69 9.45 36.16 -37.57
C GLN A 69 8.57 34.93 -37.86
N PHE A 70 7.63 35.12 -38.78
CA PHE A 70 7.06 34.07 -39.63
C PHE A 70 7.08 34.48 -41.10
N PRO A 71 8.20 34.24 -41.78
CA PRO A 71 8.18 33.60 -43.09
C PRO A 71 8.43 32.09 -42.96
N VAL A 72 8.13 31.35 -44.02
CA VAL A 72 8.52 29.94 -44.15
C VAL A 72 9.82 29.88 -44.94
N GLU A 73 10.92 29.38 -44.32
CA GLU A 73 11.81 28.37 -44.92
C GLU A 73 12.95 27.93 -43.97
N TYR A 74 13.72 26.94 -44.43
CA TYR A 74 14.81 26.17 -43.80
C TYR A 74 15.61 26.79 -42.63
N GLY A 75 15.66 26.11 -41.47
CA GLY A 75 16.85 25.31 -41.11
C GLY A 75 17.36 25.62 -39.67
N VAL A 76 18.30 24.94 -38.98
CA VAL A 76 18.96 23.59 -38.94
C VAL A 76 19.73 23.62 -37.58
N LYS A 77 19.81 22.67 -36.62
CA LYS A 77 19.53 21.23 -36.36
C LYS A 77 19.24 21.07 -34.83
N ASP A 78 18.78 19.95 -34.26
CA ASP A 78 18.20 18.75 -34.86
C ASP A 78 16.73 19.02 -35.16
N GLU A 79 16.46 19.26 -36.44
CA GLU A 79 15.12 19.52 -36.91
C GLU A 79 14.39 18.25 -37.35
N ALA A 80 15.05 17.08 -37.48
CA ALA A 80 14.50 15.97 -38.27
C ALA A 80 13.14 15.51 -37.73
N SER A 81 13.11 15.12 -36.45
CA SER A 81 11.89 14.69 -35.76
C SER A 81 10.83 15.79 -35.67
N ILE A 82 11.24 17.05 -35.50
CA ILE A 82 10.32 18.19 -35.29
C ILE A 82 9.74 18.70 -36.61
N LYS A 83 10.52 18.81 -37.68
CA LYS A 83 10.03 19.11 -39.05
C LYS A 83 9.19 17.96 -39.61
N GLN A 84 9.52 16.70 -39.30
CA GLN A 84 8.69 15.56 -39.69
C GLN A 84 7.34 15.54 -38.94
N ALA A 85 7.32 15.93 -37.65
CA ALA A 85 6.08 16.05 -36.88
C ALA A 85 5.25 17.29 -37.22
N ILE A 86 5.89 18.43 -37.51
CA ILE A 86 5.20 19.68 -37.90
C ILE A 86 4.78 19.64 -39.36
N GLY A 87 5.55 19.07 -40.29
CA GLY A 87 5.09 18.77 -41.66
C GLY A 87 4.49 19.97 -42.42
N GLY A 88 5.07 21.17 -42.28
CA GLY A 88 4.55 22.40 -42.89
C GLY A 88 3.33 23.02 -42.20
N LYS A 89 2.83 22.44 -41.11
CA LYS A 89 1.68 22.95 -40.35
C LYS A 89 1.96 24.33 -39.75
N THR A 90 0.93 25.18 -39.71
CA THR A 90 0.95 26.43 -38.95
C THR A 90 1.03 26.15 -37.43
N PRO A 91 1.41 27.14 -36.60
CA PRO A 91 1.34 27.00 -35.14
C PRO A 91 -0.04 26.56 -34.66
N ALA A 92 -1.13 27.07 -35.25
CA ALA A 92 -2.49 26.67 -34.90
C ALA A 92 -2.74 25.18 -35.17
N GLN A 93 -2.38 24.70 -36.37
CA GLN A 93 -2.49 23.29 -36.75
C GLN A 93 -1.58 22.35 -35.93
N PHE A 94 -0.43 22.83 -35.45
CA PHE A 94 0.42 22.07 -34.53
C PHE A 94 -0.15 22.05 -33.11
N ALA A 95 -0.70 23.18 -32.62
CA ALA A 95 -1.40 23.24 -31.34
C ALA A 95 -2.58 22.26 -31.32
N GLU A 96 -3.43 22.29 -32.36
CA GLU A 96 -4.56 21.39 -32.56
C GLU A 96 -4.12 19.91 -32.57
N LEU A 97 -3.11 19.55 -33.37
CA LEU A 97 -2.54 18.20 -33.43
C LEU A 97 -2.06 17.70 -32.06
N MET A 98 -1.39 18.56 -31.29
CA MET A 98 -0.86 18.25 -29.96
C MET A 98 -1.91 18.40 -28.84
N LYS A 99 -3.17 18.73 -29.17
CA LYS A 99 -4.24 19.10 -28.22
C LYS A 99 -3.78 20.15 -27.19
N ARG A 100 -3.10 21.19 -27.67
CA ARG A 100 -2.60 22.36 -26.93
C ARG A 100 -3.36 23.61 -27.38
N ARG A 101 -3.27 24.67 -26.58
CA ARG A 101 -3.58 26.04 -26.99
C ARG A 101 -2.29 26.87 -27.04
N ILE A 102 -2.25 27.84 -27.95
CA ILE A 102 -1.18 28.84 -27.98
C ILE A 102 -1.38 29.81 -26.82
N LEU A 103 -0.28 30.24 -26.20
CA LEU A 103 -0.25 31.38 -25.28
C LEU A 103 0.97 32.24 -25.61
N THR A 104 0.78 33.56 -25.65
CA THR A 104 1.86 34.55 -25.69
C THR A 104 2.06 35.15 -24.30
N VAL A 105 3.30 35.30 -23.85
CA VAL A 105 3.67 35.95 -22.58
C VAL A 105 4.94 36.76 -22.82
N GLY A 106 4.83 38.09 -22.79
CA GLY A 106 5.90 38.95 -23.32
C GLY A 106 6.24 38.52 -24.76
N ASP A 107 7.53 38.46 -25.07
CA ASP A 107 8.05 38.11 -26.39
C ASP A 107 8.11 36.58 -26.64
N ILE A 108 7.52 35.77 -25.75
CA ILE A 108 7.52 34.30 -25.82
C ILE A 108 6.14 33.79 -26.26
N VAL A 109 6.11 33.02 -27.36
CA VAL A 109 4.95 32.21 -27.75
C VAL A 109 5.18 30.75 -27.33
N THR A 110 4.19 30.09 -26.76
CA THR A 110 4.29 28.71 -26.23
C THR A 110 3.03 27.87 -26.51
N PHE A 111 3.16 26.55 -26.45
CA PHE A 111 2.05 25.58 -26.53
C PHE A 111 1.79 24.96 -25.16
N ILE A 112 0.64 25.29 -24.58
CA ILE A 112 0.24 24.84 -23.23
C ILE A 112 -1.01 23.97 -23.31
N PRO A 113 -1.27 23.05 -22.35
CA PRO A 113 -2.52 22.29 -22.37
C PRO A 113 -3.73 23.25 -22.25
N PRO A 114 -4.88 22.94 -22.89
CA PRO A 114 -6.04 23.82 -22.87
C PRO A 114 -6.66 23.92 -21.47
N THR A 115 -6.62 22.82 -20.73
CA THR A 115 -7.13 22.65 -19.37
C THR A 115 -6.01 22.24 -18.40
N MET A 116 -6.32 22.29 -17.11
CA MET A 116 -5.53 21.75 -16.00
C MET A 116 -6.48 21.02 -15.05
N LYS A 117 -6.01 19.95 -14.38
CA LYS A 117 -6.77 19.35 -13.27
C LYS A 117 -6.48 20.12 -11.97
N VAL A 118 -7.49 20.28 -11.13
CA VAL A 118 -7.41 20.93 -9.82
C VAL A 118 -8.10 20.05 -8.79
N ILE A 119 -7.39 19.71 -7.71
CA ILE A 119 -7.98 19.02 -6.55
C ILE A 119 -8.83 20.02 -5.75
N VAL A 120 -10.08 19.65 -5.50
CA VAL A 120 -11.05 20.47 -4.75
C VAL A 120 -10.61 20.55 -3.30
N LYS A 121 -10.27 21.76 -2.82
CA LYS A 121 -9.69 21.95 -1.47
C LYS A 121 -10.68 21.62 -0.35
N ASN A 122 -11.94 22.02 -0.53
CA ASN A 122 -13.04 21.78 0.39
C ASN A 122 -14.13 21.02 -0.40
N PRO A 123 -14.06 19.68 -0.52
CA PRO A 123 -15.18 18.90 -1.04
C PRO A 123 -16.44 19.15 -0.21
N GLY A 124 -17.60 19.10 -0.86
CA GLY A 124 -18.91 19.27 -0.22
C GLY A 124 -19.26 18.15 0.77
N LYS A 125 -20.51 18.16 1.26
CA LYS A 125 -21.04 17.11 2.12
C LYS A 125 -21.14 15.80 1.33
N ALA A 126 -20.32 14.82 1.71
CA ALA A 126 -20.37 13.46 1.17
C ALA A 126 -21.74 12.78 1.39
N ASP A 127 -22.17 12.00 0.40
CA ASP A 127 -23.23 11.00 0.55
C ASP A 127 -22.59 9.60 0.55
N PRO A 128 -22.64 8.83 1.66
CA PRO A 128 -22.09 7.48 1.71
C PRO A 128 -22.78 6.50 0.75
N PHE A 129 -23.94 6.83 0.19
CA PHE A 129 -24.67 6.00 -0.79
C PHE A 129 -24.42 6.38 -2.25
N ALA A 130 -23.77 7.52 -2.50
CA ALA A 130 -23.49 7.98 -3.85
C ALA A 130 -22.20 7.35 -4.39
N GLY A 131 -22.28 6.76 -5.59
CA GLY A 131 -21.16 6.05 -6.22
C GLY A 131 -20.96 4.61 -5.76
N LEU A 132 -21.87 4.04 -4.95
CA LEU A 132 -21.78 2.62 -4.58
C LEU A 132 -21.71 1.70 -5.79
N ARG A 133 -20.78 0.73 -5.76
CA ARG A 133 -20.58 -0.31 -6.78
C ARG A 133 -21.76 -1.29 -6.82
N PHE A 134 -21.72 -2.21 -7.79
CA PHE A 134 -22.80 -3.18 -8.00
C PHE A 134 -22.97 -4.12 -6.81
N GLU A 135 -21.90 -4.83 -6.44
CA GLU A 135 -21.85 -5.81 -5.33
C GLU A 135 -22.19 -5.13 -4.01
N GLN A 136 -21.64 -3.92 -3.82
CA GLN A 136 -21.96 -3.02 -2.73
C GLN A 136 -23.47 -2.77 -2.60
N ARG A 137 -24.17 -2.39 -3.67
CA ARG A 137 -25.62 -2.20 -3.63
C ARG A 137 -26.37 -3.52 -3.41
N PHE A 138 -25.90 -4.59 -4.03
CA PHE A 138 -26.50 -5.92 -3.91
C PHE A 138 -26.53 -6.41 -2.45
N VAL A 139 -25.42 -6.27 -1.72
CA VAL A 139 -25.37 -6.62 -0.28
C VAL A 139 -26.34 -5.78 0.56
N LEU A 140 -26.56 -4.50 0.22
CA LEU A 140 -27.57 -3.66 0.89
C LEU A 140 -29.01 -4.04 0.52
N VAL A 141 -29.25 -4.61 -0.68
CA VAL A 141 -30.54 -5.22 -1.02
C VAL A 141 -30.76 -6.50 -0.21
N LEU A 142 -29.78 -7.41 -0.19
CA LEU A 142 -29.84 -8.67 0.56
C LEU A 142 -30.13 -8.45 2.05
N GLY A 143 -29.35 -7.57 2.70
CA GLY A 143 -29.53 -7.26 4.12
C GLY A 143 -30.87 -6.60 4.46
N ALA A 144 -31.57 -6.05 3.48
CA ALA A 144 -32.89 -5.47 3.66
C ALA A 144 -34.05 -6.44 3.39
N LEU A 145 -33.82 -7.66 2.90
CA LEU A 145 -34.90 -8.62 2.56
C LEU A 145 -35.54 -9.23 3.82
N THR A 146 -36.87 -9.33 3.84
CA THR A 146 -37.62 -10.10 4.86
C THR A 146 -37.47 -11.62 4.66
N PRO A 147 -37.86 -12.48 5.61
CA PRO A 147 -37.77 -13.93 5.45
C PRO A 147 -38.60 -14.47 4.27
N GLU A 148 -39.75 -13.84 3.98
CA GLU A 148 -40.58 -14.18 2.81
C GLU A 148 -39.88 -13.81 1.51
N GLN A 149 -39.22 -12.64 1.47
CA GLN A 149 -38.44 -12.20 0.32
C GLN A 149 -37.18 -13.07 0.13
N TRP A 150 -36.54 -13.54 1.21
CA TRP A 150 -35.46 -14.52 1.15
C TRP A 150 -35.93 -15.86 0.56
N LYS A 151 -37.07 -16.36 1.00
CA LYS A 151 -37.71 -17.57 0.43
C LYS A 151 -38.09 -17.38 -1.04
N GLN A 152 -38.49 -16.18 -1.45
CA GLN A 152 -38.75 -15.85 -2.86
C GLN A 152 -37.45 -15.77 -3.68
N ALA A 153 -36.38 -15.18 -3.13
CA ALA A 153 -35.05 -15.18 -3.73
C ALA A 153 -34.48 -16.61 -3.88
N GLY A 154 -34.78 -17.50 -2.94
CA GLY A 154 -34.47 -18.93 -3.00
C GLY A 154 -35.30 -19.75 -3.98
N SER A 155 -36.32 -19.17 -4.61
CA SER A 155 -37.25 -19.89 -5.48
C SER A 155 -36.74 -20.04 -6.91
N ALA A 156 -37.33 -20.98 -7.66
CA ALA A 156 -37.09 -21.14 -9.10
C ALA A 156 -37.30 -19.86 -9.92
N ASN A 157 -38.16 -18.95 -9.45
CA ASN A 157 -38.48 -17.69 -10.12
C ASN A 157 -37.60 -16.52 -9.65
N GLY A 158 -36.83 -16.68 -8.57
CA GLY A 158 -36.13 -15.59 -7.89
C GLY A 158 -37.05 -14.45 -7.42
N ILE A 159 -36.47 -13.32 -7.04
CA ILE A 159 -37.13 -12.08 -6.62
C ILE A 159 -36.75 -10.92 -7.58
N GLY A 160 -37.69 -10.02 -7.90
CA GLY A 160 -37.47 -8.91 -8.85
C GLY A 160 -38.07 -7.59 -8.39
N LEU A 161 -38.00 -6.56 -9.24
CA LEU A 161 -38.40 -5.19 -8.89
C LEU A 161 -39.87 -5.03 -8.43
N SER A 162 -40.76 -5.95 -8.80
CA SER A 162 -42.16 -5.97 -8.35
C SER A 162 -42.34 -6.39 -6.89
N ASP A 163 -41.38 -7.15 -6.35
CA ASP A 163 -41.49 -7.85 -5.07
C ASP A 163 -40.77 -7.12 -3.92
N LEU A 164 -40.16 -5.97 -4.24
CA LEU A 164 -39.31 -5.18 -3.37
C LEU A 164 -40.05 -3.93 -2.86
N THR A 165 -39.77 -3.53 -1.63
CA THR A 165 -40.22 -2.25 -1.03
C THR A 165 -39.51 -1.07 -1.69
N ASP A 166 -40.08 0.14 -1.63
CA ASP A 166 -39.56 1.34 -2.32
C ASP A 166 -38.06 1.60 -2.08
N LYS A 167 -37.58 1.40 -0.85
CA LYS A 167 -36.15 1.51 -0.49
C LYS A 167 -35.30 0.44 -1.16
N GLN A 168 -35.75 -0.83 -1.15
CA GLN A 168 -35.09 -1.93 -1.85
C GLN A 168 -35.13 -1.74 -3.38
N ARG A 169 -36.25 -1.25 -3.94
CA ARG A 169 -36.41 -0.94 -5.37
C ARG A 169 -35.42 0.13 -5.84
N SER A 170 -35.22 1.18 -5.06
CA SER A 170 -34.22 2.23 -5.34
C SER A 170 -32.80 1.67 -5.34
N LEU A 171 -32.44 0.86 -4.34
CA LEU A 171 -31.13 0.19 -4.29
C LEU A 171 -30.92 -0.77 -5.47
N PHE A 172 -31.92 -1.60 -5.79
CA PHE A 172 -31.87 -2.58 -6.88
C PHE A 172 -31.80 -1.91 -8.26
N ALA A 173 -32.67 -0.92 -8.53
CA ALA A 173 -32.65 -0.17 -9.79
C ALA A 173 -31.31 0.55 -9.99
N GLY A 174 -30.76 1.12 -8.91
CA GLY A 174 -29.46 1.78 -8.91
C GLY A 174 -28.25 0.86 -9.11
N MET A 175 -28.41 -0.47 -9.20
CA MET A 175 -27.34 -1.39 -9.63
C MET A 175 -27.07 -1.31 -11.14
N TRP A 176 -28.01 -0.78 -11.92
CA TRP A 176 -28.01 -0.88 -13.37
C TRP A 176 -27.71 0.48 -14.03
N ARG A 177 -26.81 0.48 -15.02
CA ARG A 177 -26.42 1.69 -15.78
C ARG A 177 -27.48 2.17 -16.79
N SER A 178 -28.53 1.39 -17.01
CA SER A 178 -29.58 1.61 -18.01
C SER A 178 -30.86 0.91 -17.58
N GLU A 179 -32.00 1.37 -18.09
CA GLU A 179 -33.31 0.73 -17.87
C GLU A 179 -33.44 -0.63 -18.59
N ALA A 180 -32.49 -1.01 -19.45
CA ALA A 180 -32.46 -2.31 -20.12
C ALA A 180 -31.05 -2.94 -20.17
N LEU A 181 -31.01 -4.27 -20.05
CA LEU A 181 -29.84 -5.12 -20.21
C LEU A 181 -29.60 -5.53 -21.65
N THR A 182 -28.33 -5.48 -22.04
CA THR A 182 -27.81 -5.89 -23.35
C THR A 182 -27.25 -7.30 -23.22
N VAL A 183 -28.07 -8.27 -23.62
CA VAL A 183 -27.75 -9.71 -23.60
C VAL A 183 -27.19 -10.09 -24.97
N GLN A 184 -26.09 -10.85 -25.01
CA GLN A 184 -25.48 -11.28 -26.28
C GLN A 184 -25.41 -12.81 -26.36
N ASN A 185 -26.12 -13.40 -27.33
CA ASN A 185 -25.90 -14.78 -27.73
C ASN A 185 -24.65 -14.79 -28.62
N VAL A 186 -23.56 -15.39 -28.14
CA VAL A 186 -22.32 -15.50 -28.92
C VAL A 186 -22.24 -16.91 -29.47
N ARG A 187 -22.43 -17.07 -30.78
CA ARG A 187 -22.20 -18.36 -31.43
C ARG A 187 -20.78 -18.44 -31.96
N THR A 188 -20.07 -19.48 -31.55
CA THR A 188 -18.66 -19.76 -31.90
C THR A 188 -18.61 -21.01 -32.74
N LYS A 189 -17.79 -21.04 -33.79
CA LYS A 189 -17.56 -22.30 -34.51
C LYS A 189 -16.79 -23.28 -33.62
N SER A 190 -17.13 -24.57 -33.72
CA SER A 190 -16.58 -25.69 -32.93
C SER A 190 -15.05 -25.74 -32.87
N ASP A 191 -14.36 -25.17 -33.86
CA ASP A 191 -12.93 -25.27 -34.07
C ASP A 191 -12.26 -23.87 -34.18
N SER A 192 -12.91 -22.80 -33.72
CA SER A 192 -12.32 -21.45 -33.74
C SER A 192 -12.93 -20.46 -32.74
N ASP A 193 -12.08 -19.79 -31.96
CA ASP A 193 -12.42 -18.71 -31.00
C ASP A 193 -13.02 -17.44 -31.64
N ILE A 194 -13.27 -17.45 -32.95
CA ILE A 194 -13.83 -16.33 -33.70
C ILE A 194 -15.36 -16.39 -33.58
N PRO A 195 -16.03 -15.42 -32.91
CA PRO A 195 -17.48 -15.40 -32.82
C PRO A 195 -18.09 -15.14 -34.21
N VAL A 196 -18.95 -16.06 -34.65
CA VAL A 196 -19.52 -16.08 -36.01
C VAL A 196 -20.81 -15.26 -36.08
N ALA A 197 -21.56 -15.21 -34.99
CA ALA A 197 -22.73 -14.35 -34.84
C ALA A 197 -22.86 -13.84 -33.40
N VAL A 198 -23.30 -12.59 -33.24
CA VAL A 198 -23.59 -11.96 -31.95
C VAL A 198 -24.99 -11.36 -32.00
N GLU A 199 -26.01 -12.18 -31.73
CA GLU A 199 -27.39 -11.68 -31.57
C GLU A 199 -27.45 -10.86 -30.28
N THR A 200 -27.93 -9.62 -30.37
CA THR A 200 -28.00 -8.71 -29.21
C THR A 200 -29.45 -8.38 -28.90
N THR A 201 -29.91 -8.78 -27.72
CA THR A 201 -31.28 -8.56 -27.24
C THR A 201 -31.27 -7.55 -26.10
N SER A 202 -32.17 -6.56 -26.17
CA SER A 202 -32.40 -5.60 -25.09
C SER A 202 -33.53 -6.11 -24.18
N VAL A 203 -33.28 -6.18 -22.87
CA VAL A 203 -34.18 -6.78 -21.87
C VAL A 203 -34.44 -5.77 -20.75
N PRO A 204 -35.66 -5.26 -20.57
CA PRO A 204 -35.96 -4.28 -19.52
C PRO A 204 -35.58 -4.78 -18.12
N VAL A 205 -34.86 -3.94 -17.36
CA VAL A 205 -34.41 -4.21 -15.98
C VAL A 205 -35.60 -4.46 -15.04
N SER A 206 -36.75 -3.85 -15.31
CA SER A 206 -38.02 -4.11 -14.61
C SER A 206 -38.49 -5.57 -14.69
N GLY A 207 -38.08 -6.31 -15.72
CA GLY A 207 -38.36 -7.74 -15.87
C GLY A 207 -37.23 -8.66 -15.37
N VAL A 208 -36.10 -8.11 -14.92
CA VAL A 208 -34.98 -8.90 -14.39
C VAL A 208 -35.24 -9.27 -12.94
N ARG A 209 -34.96 -10.53 -12.60
CA ARG A 209 -35.09 -11.10 -11.26
C ARG A 209 -33.73 -11.67 -10.85
N PHE A 210 -33.47 -11.81 -9.54
CA PHE A 210 -32.32 -12.53 -9.03
C PHE A 210 -32.76 -13.72 -8.19
N ARG A 211 -32.08 -14.86 -8.41
CA ARG A 211 -32.19 -16.05 -7.57
C ARG A 211 -30.92 -16.13 -6.73
N VAL A 212 -31.06 -16.32 -5.43
CA VAL A 212 -29.94 -16.74 -4.56
C VAL A 212 -30.14 -18.22 -4.28
N SER A 213 -29.07 -19.00 -4.35
CA SER A 213 -29.11 -20.44 -4.14
C SER A 213 -27.83 -20.92 -3.47
N ARG A 214 -27.84 -22.14 -2.94
CA ARG A 214 -26.64 -22.83 -2.50
C ARG A 214 -25.92 -23.52 -3.66
N ARG A 215 -24.60 -23.56 -3.58
CA ARG A 215 -23.70 -24.40 -4.39
C ARG A 215 -22.85 -25.22 -3.44
N VAL A 216 -22.51 -26.47 -3.80
CA VAL A 216 -21.51 -27.24 -3.04
C VAL A 216 -20.12 -26.72 -3.39
N ALA A 217 -19.23 -26.65 -2.40
CA ALA A 217 -17.79 -26.52 -2.61
C ALA A 217 -17.08 -27.74 -2.01
N LEU A 218 -16.02 -28.21 -2.67
CA LEU A 218 -15.25 -29.39 -2.29
C LEU A 218 -13.93 -28.96 -1.66
N GLN A 219 -13.77 -29.24 -0.38
CA GLN A 219 -12.55 -28.95 0.37
C GLN A 219 -11.60 -30.15 0.28
N LEU A 220 -10.71 -30.10 -0.70
CA LEU A 220 -9.72 -31.14 -1.01
C LEU A 220 -8.57 -31.11 0.01
N ARG A 221 -8.00 -32.26 0.37
CA ARG A 221 -6.90 -32.36 1.36
C ARG A 221 -5.69 -33.11 0.80
N PRO A 222 -4.45 -32.65 1.04
CA PRO A 222 -3.26 -33.46 0.82
C PRO A 222 -3.21 -34.67 1.76
N VAL A 223 -2.53 -35.73 1.33
CA VAL A 223 -2.17 -36.86 2.20
C VAL A 223 -1.19 -36.36 3.27
N GLY A 224 -1.52 -36.60 4.54
CA GLY A 224 -0.68 -36.22 5.68
C GLY A 224 -0.81 -34.75 6.14
N GLN A 225 -1.76 -33.97 5.61
CA GLN A 225 -2.02 -32.60 6.07
C GLN A 225 -3.48 -32.43 6.54
N GLU A 226 -3.68 -31.59 7.57
CA GLU A 226 -5.04 -31.20 8.02
C GLU A 226 -5.63 -30.04 7.20
N HIS A 227 -4.78 -29.28 6.50
CA HIS A 227 -5.18 -28.16 5.66
C HIS A 227 -6.00 -28.60 4.45
N THR A 228 -6.99 -27.79 4.12
CA THR A 228 -7.91 -27.93 3.00
C THR A 228 -7.61 -26.88 1.93
N TYR A 229 -7.81 -27.26 0.67
CA TYR A 229 -7.82 -26.38 -0.48
C TYR A 229 -9.21 -26.42 -1.10
N GLY A 230 -9.84 -25.24 -1.22
CA GLY A 230 -11.15 -25.12 -1.85
C GLY A 230 -11.08 -25.38 -3.36
N TYR A 231 -12.00 -26.20 -3.85
CA TYR A 231 -12.34 -26.35 -5.25
C TYR A 231 -13.86 -26.26 -5.35
N THR A 232 -14.40 -25.26 -6.03
CA THR A 232 -15.85 -25.12 -6.23
C THR A 232 -16.21 -25.71 -7.60
N PRO A 233 -16.94 -26.83 -7.66
CA PRO A 233 -17.33 -27.48 -8.91
C PRO A 233 -17.90 -26.52 -9.95
N GLY A 234 -17.26 -26.48 -11.13
CA GLY A 234 -17.70 -25.70 -12.28
C GLY A 234 -17.71 -24.17 -12.15
N THR A 235 -16.82 -23.55 -11.36
CA THR A 235 -16.67 -22.07 -11.34
C THR A 235 -15.52 -21.54 -12.20
N ASP A 236 -14.30 -22.11 -12.11
CA ASP A 236 -13.10 -21.45 -12.67
C ASP A 236 -12.14 -22.37 -13.47
N ALA A 237 -12.24 -23.70 -13.35
CA ALA A 237 -11.18 -24.62 -13.80
C ALA A 237 -10.96 -24.72 -15.32
N ASP A 238 -11.98 -24.38 -16.13
CA ASP A 238 -11.87 -24.27 -17.59
C ASP A 238 -11.60 -22.80 -18.03
N ASP A 239 -12.15 -21.82 -17.29
CA ASP A 239 -12.13 -20.39 -17.66
C ASP A 239 -10.74 -19.75 -17.53
N GLU A 240 -9.85 -20.21 -16.63
CA GLU A 240 -8.49 -19.64 -16.46
C GLU A 240 -7.62 -19.73 -17.73
N LYS A 241 -7.94 -20.61 -18.67
CA LYS A 241 -7.29 -20.66 -19.99
C LYS A 241 -7.80 -19.62 -20.99
N GLY A 242 -9.02 -19.13 -20.82
CA GLY A 242 -9.75 -18.37 -21.84
C GLY A 242 -10.25 -19.22 -23.02
N GLU A 243 -10.16 -20.55 -22.95
CA GLU A 243 -10.80 -21.50 -23.89
C GLU A 243 -12.31 -21.51 -23.63
N LEU A 244 -13.00 -20.45 -24.07
CA LEU A 244 -14.46 -20.27 -23.94
C LEU A 244 -15.22 -21.52 -24.41
N GLN A 245 -16.04 -22.12 -23.54
CA GLN A 245 -16.91 -23.22 -23.94
C GLN A 245 -17.79 -22.80 -25.13
N THR A 246 -17.74 -23.58 -26.21
CA THR A 246 -18.33 -23.22 -27.50
C THR A 246 -19.86 -23.15 -27.43
N ASP A 247 -20.43 -22.08 -28.01
CA ASP A 247 -21.86 -21.70 -28.01
C ASP A 247 -22.43 -21.34 -26.62
N GLY A 248 -22.03 -20.17 -26.11
CA GLY A 248 -22.54 -19.57 -24.87
C GLY A 248 -23.36 -18.29 -25.07
N THR A 249 -24.38 -18.07 -24.22
CA THR A 249 -25.05 -16.76 -24.09
C THR A 249 -24.48 -16.03 -22.88
N TYR A 250 -24.02 -14.79 -23.08
CA TYR A 250 -23.37 -14.00 -22.04
C TYR A 250 -24.06 -12.64 -21.88
N ILE A 251 -24.34 -12.24 -20.64
CA ILE A 251 -24.85 -10.89 -20.33
C ILE A 251 -23.65 -9.91 -20.34
N ARG A 252 -23.23 -9.50 -21.54
CA ARG A 252 -22.03 -8.67 -21.74
C ARG A 252 -22.05 -7.37 -20.94
N GLN A 253 -23.22 -6.80 -20.63
CA GLN A 253 -23.32 -5.57 -19.85
C GLN A 253 -22.94 -5.73 -18.36
N LEU A 254 -22.83 -6.96 -17.84
CA LEU A 254 -22.22 -7.25 -16.52
C LEU A 254 -20.71 -7.51 -16.60
N LEU A 255 -20.16 -7.78 -17.79
CA LEU A 255 -18.71 -7.83 -18.04
C LEU A 255 -18.18 -6.45 -18.48
N GLN A 256 -19.06 -5.57 -18.96
CA GLN A 256 -18.86 -4.12 -19.03
C GLN A 256 -19.37 -3.42 -17.76
N MET A 257 -18.95 -3.97 -16.60
CA MET A 257 -18.70 -3.16 -15.42
C MET A 257 -17.82 -1.96 -15.80
N PRO A 258 -17.81 -0.85 -15.02
CA PRO A 258 -16.62 -0.03 -14.99
C PRO A 258 -15.44 -0.92 -14.61
N ASP A 259 -14.53 -1.09 -15.55
CA ASP A 259 -13.12 -0.98 -15.18
C ASP A 259 -13.00 0.45 -14.61
N ASP A 260 -12.90 0.58 -13.28
CA ASP A 260 -12.96 1.88 -12.59
C ASP A 260 -11.87 2.86 -13.10
N SER A 261 -10.84 2.35 -13.80
CA SER A 261 -9.87 3.16 -14.54
C SER A 261 -10.45 3.87 -15.77
N GLN A 262 -11.38 3.26 -16.53
CA GLN A 262 -11.84 3.80 -17.83
C GLN A 262 -12.79 4.98 -17.71
N ASP A 263 -13.65 5.01 -16.69
CA ASP A 263 -14.48 6.19 -16.40
C ASP A 263 -13.61 7.30 -15.73
N ALA A 264 -12.61 6.93 -14.91
CA ALA A 264 -11.63 7.86 -14.34
C ALA A 264 -10.67 8.49 -15.38
N GLU A 265 -10.38 7.79 -16.48
CA GLU A 265 -9.61 8.33 -17.62
C GLU A 265 -10.40 9.37 -18.44
N ARG A 266 -11.75 9.35 -18.39
CA ARG A 266 -12.61 10.10 -19.32
C ARG A 266 -13.41 11.24 -18.68
N ALA A 267 -13.72 11.18 -17.39
CA ALA A 267 -14.51 12.23 -16.76
C ALA A 267 -13.68 13.51 -16.54
N ASP A 268 -14.20 14.65 -17.00
CA ASP A 268 -13.66 15.98 -16.66
C ASP A 268 -13.68 16.24 -15.15
N THR A 269 -14.46 15.50 -14.38
CA THR A 269 -14.54 15.55 -12.92
C THR A 269 -14.42 14.15 -12.34
N ALA A 270 -13.49 13.94 -11.41
CA ALA A 270 -13.48 12.76 -10.55
C ALA A 270 -14.23 13.08 -9.24
N SER A 271 -15.10 12.17 -8.82
CA SER A 271 -15.94 12.32 -7.63
C SER A 271 -15.85 11.10 -6.72
N ALA A 272 -15.81 11.34 -5.41
CA ALA A 272 -16.01 10.30 -4.39
C ALA A 272 -17.25 10.66 -3.57
N PHE A 273 -18.03 9.68 -3.10
CA PHE A 273 -19.24 9.91 -2.29
C PHE A 273 -20.21 10.96 -2.86
N GLY A 274 -20.39 10.95 -4.20
CA GLY A 274 -21.24 11.90 -4.93
C GLY A 274 -20.68 13.32 -5.10
N VAL A 275 -19.49 13.60 -4.57
CA VAL A 275 -18.90 14.95 -4.50
C VAL A 275 -17.65 15.06 -5.39
N PRO A 276 -17.53 16.11 -6.23
CA PRO A 276 -16.30 16.40 -6.96
C PRO A 276 -15.09 16.56 -6.02
N VAL A 277 -14.08 15.71 -6.20
CA VAL A 277 -12.78 15.78 -5.49
C VAL A 277 -11.67 16.31 -6.39
N MET A 278 -11.80 16.18 -7.72
CA MET A 278 -10.90 16.76 -8.70
C MET A 278 -11.69 17.22 -9.93
N VAL A 279 -11.42 18.43 -10.42
CA VAL A 279 -12.12 19.05 -11.55
C VAL A 279 -11.13 19.50 -12.63
N THR A 280 -11.53 19.38 -13.89
CA THR A 280 -10.79 19.87 -15.05
C THR A 280 -11.29 21.28 -15.40
N VAL A 281 -10.39 22.26 -15.38
CA VAL A 281 -10.70 23.68 -15.59
C VAL A 281 -9.80 24.27 -16.68
N PRO A 282 -10.16 25.39 -17.33
CA PRO A 282 -9.27 26.07 -18.28
C PRO A 282 -7.89 26.36 -17.66
N ASN A 283 -6.80 26.12 -18.41
CA ASN A 283 -5.44 26.21 -17.89
C ASN A 283 -5.10 27.65 -17.43
N GLY A 284 -5.12 27.86 -16.11
CA GLY A 284 -4.84 29.10 -15.42
C GLY A 284 -3.36 29.27 -15.06
N LEU A 285 -2.98 30.46 -14.58
CA LEU A 285 -1.78 30.56 -13.75
C LEU A 285 -2.23 30.19 -12.34
N LYS A 286 -1.79 29.05 -11.82
CA LYS A 286 -2.07 28.67 -10.42
C LYS A 286 -1.44 29.73 -9.50
N SER A 287 -2.14 30.08 -8.42
CA SER A 287 -1.59 30.95 -7.37
C SER A 287 -0.26 30.37 -6.86
N GLY A 288 0.72 31.22 -6.59
CA GLY A 288 2.07 30.82 -6.19
C GLY A 288 2.67 31.74 -5.13
N GLN A 289 3.78 31.30 -4.53
CA GLN A 289 4.47 32.04 -3.47
C GLN A 289 5.68 32.84 -3.99
N LEU A 290 6.01 32.71 -5.28
CA LEU A 290 6.89 33.61 -6.02
C LEU A 290 6.04 34.59 -6.84
N ALA A 291 6.21 35.90 -6.61
CA ALA A 291 5.55 36.94 -7.39
C ALA A 291 6.23 37.06 -8.76
N LEU A 292 5.61 36.49 -9.81
CA LEU A 292 6.20 36.38 -11.16
C LEU A 292 6.29 37.72 -11.94
N ASP A 293 5.85 38.79 -11.32
CA ASP A 293 5.84 40.20 -11.74
C ASP A 293 6.80 41.08 -10.92
N THR A 294 7.51 40.52 -9.94
CA THR A 294 8.47 41.28 -9.13
C THR A 294 9.61 41.85 -10.00
N PRO A 295 10.08 43.09 -9.78
CA PRO A 295 11.15 43.70 -10.58
C PRO A 295 12.45 42.87 -10.66
N ALA A 296 12.75 42.05 -9.64
CA ALA A 296 13.91 41.15 -9.64
C ALA A 296 13.81 39.99 -10.67
N LEU A 297 12.65 39.77 -11.29
CA LEU A 297 12.43 38.83 -12.39
C LEU A 297 12.37 39.52 -13.77
N ASN A 298 12.50 40.84 -13.85
CA ASN A 298 12.54 41.56 -15.13
C ASN A 298 13.97 41.58 -15.76
N VAL A 299 14.88 40.75 -15.25
CA VAL A 299 16.21 40.55 -15.83
C VAL A 299 16.07 39.87 -17.19
N GLY A 300 16.79 40.36 -18.20
CA GLY A 300 16.85 39.74 -19.53
C GLY A 300 17.73 38.49 -19.52
N MET A 301 17.20 37.37 -19.99
CA MET A 301 17.94 36.11 -20.20
C MET A 301 17.91 35.72 -21.68
N ARG A 302 19.04 35.24 -22.21
CA ARG A 302 19.15 34.77 -23.59
C ARG A 302 18.63 33.33 -23.73
N LEU A 303 17.60 33.14 -24.53
CA LEU A 303 17.23 31.85 -25.10
C LEU A 303 18.00 31.66 -26.41
N ASP A 304 18.97 30.75 -26.39
CA ASP A 304 19.80 30.33 -27.54
C ASP A 304 19.54 28.86 -27.93
N GLY A 305 18.60 28.21 -27.26
CA GLY A 305 18.26 26.80 -27.45
C GLY A 305 19.24 25.80 -26.82
N SER A 306 20.25 26.24 -26.05
CA SER A 306 21.23 25.33 -25.44
C SER A 306 20.68 24.53 -24.26
N ARG A 307 19.70 25.07 -23.52
CA ARG A 307 19.11 24.47 -22.31
C ARG A 307 18.01 23.49 -22.70
N LYS A 308 18.25 22.19 -22.67
CA LYS A 308 17.35 21.18 -23.26
C LYS A 308 16.25 20.70 -22.32
N THR A 309 16.30 21.05 -21.03
CA THR A 309 15.31 20.62 -20.02
C THR A 309 14.76 21.78 -19.20
N VAL A 310 13.61 21.56 -18.55
CA VAL A 310 13.02 22.50 -17.59
C VAL A 310 13.99 22.82 -16.44
N GLY A 311 14.74 21.83 -15.95
CA GLY A 311 15.74 22.02 -14.91
C GLY A 311 16.89 22.95 -15.33
N GLU A 312 17.44 22.74 -16.53
CA GLU A 312 18.49 23.63 -17.09
C GLU A 312 17.98 25.07 -17.31
N LEU A 313 16.73 25.21 -17.76
CA LEU A 313 16.13 26.53 -18.00
C LEU A 313 15.88 27.28 -16.67
N LEU A 314 15.39 26.60 -15.62
CA LEU A 314 15.29 27.18 -14.29
C LEU A 314 16.64 27.50 -13.66
N ALA A 315 17.67 26.67 -13.89
CA ALA A 315 19.03 26.95 -13.43
C ALA A 315 19.59 28.22 -14.08
N ALA A 316 19.31 28.46 -15.37
CA ALA A 316 19.67 29.69 -16.06
C ALA A 316 18.94 30.92 -15.49
N VAL A 317 17.63 30.82 -15.20
CA VAL A 317 16.87 31.90 -14.54
C VAL A 317 17.38 32.15 -13.11
N SER A 318 17.69 31.09 -12.36
CA SER A 318 18.26 31.15 -11.01
C SER A 318 19.59 31.93 -10.99
N ALA A 319 20.48 31.65 -11.95
CA ALA A 319 21.74 32.37 -12.10
C ALA A 319 21.54 33.85 -12.48
N ALA A 320 20.58 34.17 -13.35
CA ALA A 320 20.31 35.55 -13.77
C ALA A 320 19.65 36.42 -12.68
N THR A 321 18.76 35.83 -11.87
CA THR A 321 17.88 36.55 -10.92
C THR A 321 18.32 36.45 -9.45
N ARG A 322 19.25 35.55 -9.13
CA ARG A 322 19.70 35.18 -7.77
C ARG A 322 18.64 34.51 -6.89
N PHE A 323 17.40 34.33 -7.35
CA PHE A 323 16.44 33.43 -6.69
C PHE A 323 16.90 31.98 -6.84
N ARG A 324 16.91 31.20 -5.75
CA ARG A 324 17.20 29.77 -5.82
C ARG A 324 15.97 29.02 -6.35
N LEU A 325 15.93 28.80 -7.66
CA LEU A 325 14.85 28.07 -8.33
C LEU A 325 15.21 26.60 -8.54
N VAL A 326 14.26 25.71 -8.26
CA VAL A 326 14.37 24.26 -8.47
C VAL A 326 13.10 23.77 -9.17
N ALA A 327 13.20 22.78 -10.06
CA ALA A 327 12.04 22.04 -10.56
C ALA A 327 11.90 20.73 -9.78
N ASP A 328 10.66 20.32 -9.49
CA ASP A 328 10.40 18.97 -8.99
C ASP A 328 11.01 17.93 -9.94
N ARG A 329 11.70 16.92 -9.37
CA ARG A 329 12.42 15.86 -10.07
C ARG A 329 11.64 15.26 -11.25
N ARG A 330 10.31 15.13 -11.11
CA ARG A 330 9.41 14.53 -12.09
C ARG A 330 9.11 15.44 -13.29
N ILE A 331 9.31 16.76 -13.15
CA ILE A 331 9.22 17.74 -14.26
C ILE A 331 10.59 18.28 -14.71
N ALA A 332 11.63 18.19 -13.88
CA ALA A 332 12.94 18.79 -14.14
C ALA A 332 13.59 18.25 -15.43
N SER A 333 13.37 16.98 -15.74
CA SER A 333 13.85 16.30 -16.95
C SER A 333 12.98 16.52 -18.20
N LEU A 334 11.84 17.22 -18.10
CA LEU A 334 10.96 17.42 -19.26
C LEU A 334 11.67 18.22 -20.36
N PRO A 335 11.60 17.76 -21.62
CA PRO A 335 12.33 18.37 -22.73
C PRO A 335 11.74 19.71 -23.16
N VAL A 336 12.63 20.66 -23.45
CA VAL A 336 12.31 21.99 -23.97
C VAL A 336 12.82 22.12 -25.41
N GLY A 337 11.88 22.37 -26.32
CA GLY A 337 12.13 22.67 -27.72
C GLY A 337 12.02 24.18 -28.00
N TYR A 338 12.75 24.66 -29.01
CA TYR A 338 12.79 26.09 -29.34
C TYR A 338 12.73 26.31 -30.85
N LYS A 339 11.99 27.34 -31.28
CA LYS A 339 12.11 27.98 -32.60
C LYS A 339 12.53 29.43 -32.38
N LEU A 340 13.81 29.72 -32.59
CA LEU A 340 14.44 31.01 -32.32
C LEU A 340 15.00 31.62 -33.61
N THR A 341 15.20 32.93 -33.61
CA THR A 341 15.97 33.63 -34.64
C THR A 341 17.46 33.24 -34.59
N PRO A 342 18.21 33.37 -35.69
CA PRO A 342 19.67 33.21 -35.68
C PRO A 342 20.32 34.16 -34.66
N GLY A 343 21.06 33.59 -33.69
CA GLY A 343 21.62 34.33 -32.56
C GLY A 343 20.80 34.23 -31.26
N GLY A 344 19.58 33.71 -31.31
CA GLY A 344 18.71 33.59 -30.14
C GLY A 344 18.05 34.91 -29.73
N GLN A 345 17.21 34.85 -28.70
CA GLN A 345 16.34 35.93 -28.25
C GLN A 345 16.64 36.28 -26.79
N ILE A 346 16.58 37.57 -26.42
CA ILE A 346 16.59 37.99 -25.01
C ILE A 346 15.13 38.15 -24.56
N VAL A 347 14.78 37.58 -23.41
CA VAL A 347 13.42 37.60 -22.86
C VAL A 347 13.45 37.88 -21.34
N SER A 348 12.37 38.44 -20.80
CA SER A 348 12.22 38.60 -19.34
C SER A 348 12.20 37.25 -18.63
N THR A 349 13.00 37.08 -17.58
CA THR A 349 12.99 35.85 -16.78
C THR A 349 11.63 35.56 -16.15
N GLY A 350 10.87 36.59 -15.74
CA GLY A 350 9.53 36.44 -15.20
C GLY A 350 8.55 35.83 -16.20
N ASP A 351 8.68 36.15 -17.48
CA ASP A 351 7.84 35.59 -18.54
C ASP A 351 8.21 34.14 -18.86
N VAL A 352 9.50 33.78 -18.80
CA VAL A 352 9.94 32.37 -18.85
C VAL A 352 9.30 31.56 -17.70
N LEU A 353 9.28 32.10 -16.48
CA LEU A 353 8.65 31.43 -15.34
C LEU A 353 7.13 31.31 -15.49
N LYS A 354 6.43 32.36 -15.94
CA LYS A 354 4.98 32.33 -16.26
C LYS A 354 4.68 31.26 -17.31
N VAL A 355 5.49 31.18 -18.37
CA VAL A 355 5.36 30.17 -19.43
C VAL A 355 5.59 28.77 -18.88
N LEU A 356 6.63 28.54 -18.08
CA LEU A 356 6.89 27.23 -17.48
C LEU A 356 5.71 26.78 -16.59
N CYS A 357 5.23 27.64 -15.69
CA CYS A 357 4.04 27.37 -14.87
C CYS A 357 2.82 26.99 -15.73
N ARG A 358 2.50 27.76 -16.78
CA ARG A 358 1.39 27.45 -17.70
C ARG A 358 1.60 26.15 -18.49
N SER A 359 2.84 25.82 -18.83
CA SER A 359 3.18 24.69 -19.70
C SER A 359 3.09 23.34 -18.97
N VAL A 360 3.55 23.27 -17.71
CA VAL A 360 3.41 22.09 -16.83
C VAL A 360 2.15 22.16 -15.95
N THR A 361 1.37 23.24 -16.07
CA THR A 361 0.25 23.62 -15.18
C THR A 361 0.61 23.73 -13.70
N GLY A 362 1.87 24.01 -13.40
CA GLY A 362 2.43 24.10 -12.05
C GLY A 362 2.46 25.51 -11.46
N THR A 363 3.06 25.61 -10.28
CA THR A 363 3.22 26.82 -9.46
C THR A 363 4.54 26.78 -8.68
N PHE A 364 4.97 27.91 -8.13
CA PHE A 364 6.14 27.99 -7.26
C PHE A 364 5.75 27.95 -5.78
N ARG A 365 6.13 26.87 -5.09
CA ARG A 365 6.09 26.79 -3.62
C ARG A 365 7.38 27.37 -3.04
N ARG A 366 7.27 28.19 -2.00
CA ARG A 366 8.39 28.71 -1.20
C ARG A 366 8.74 27.69 -0.12
N LEU A 367 10.03 27.40 0.03
CA LEU A 367 10.58 26.58 1.10
C LEU A 367 11.69 27.35 1.81
N ASP A 368 11.53 27.53 3.12
CA ASP A 368 12.51 28.18 3.99
C ASP A 368 13.33 27.12 4.74
N GLY A 369 14.64 27.23 4.61
CA GLY A 369 15.63 26.35 5.24
C GLY A 369 16.50 27.08 6.27
N PRO A 370 17.56 26.41 6.77
CA PRO A 370 18.47 26.96 7.78
C PRO A 370 19.09 28.30 7.37
N GLY A 371 19.36 29.16 8.37
CA GLY A 371 20.01 30.46 8.16
C GLY A 371 19.20 31.47 7.34
N GLY A 372 17.88 31.28 7.20
CA GLY A 372 17.03 32.16 6.37
C GLY A 372 17.18 31.93 4.86
N ALA A 373 17.76 30.80 4.45
CA ALA A 373 17.81 30.44 3.04
C ALA A 373 16.41 30.12 2.51
N THR A 374 16.05 30.67 1.35
CA THR A 374 14.80 30.34 0.66
C THR A 374 15.07 29.68 -0.69
N VAL A 375 14.28 28.66 -1.01
CA VAL A 375 14.20 27.99 -2.33
C VAL A 375 12.77 28.10 -2.84
N TYR A 376 12.61 28.26 -4.15
CA TYR A 376 11.32 28.19 -4.82
C TYR A 376 11.27 26.96 -5.72
N LEU A 377 10.40 26.01 -5.36
CA LEU A 377 10.17 24.77 -6.09
C LEU A 377 9.02 24.94 -7.09
N LEU A 378 9.27 24.71 -8.39
CA LEU A 378 8.23 24.49 -9.39
C LEU A 378 7.63 23.10 -9.16
N THR A 379 6.36 23.04 -8.79
CA THR A 379 5.58 21.83 -8.46
C THR A 379 4.12 22.02 -8.92
N ASP A 380 3.25 21.02 -8.75
CA ASP A 380 1.86 21.11 -9.22
C ASP A 380 0.95 21.99 -8.33
N ASP A 381 1.23 22.10 -7.03
CA ASP A 381 0.37 22.80 -6.06
C ASP A 381 1.16 23.57 -4.99
N ILE A 382 0.55 24.55 -4.33
CA ILE A 382 1.21 25.31 -3.24
C ILE A 382 1.21 24.59 -1.89
N GLU A 383 0.22 23.74 -1.58
CA GLU A 383 0.09 23.10 -0.26
C GLU A 383 0.91 21.81 -0.21
N GLY A 384 0.71 20.96 -1.21
CA GLY A 384 1.30 19.63 -1.32
C GLY A 384 0.31 18.68 -1.96
N ILE A 385 0.67 17.99 -3.05
CA ILE A 385 -0.30 17.08 -3.68
C ILE A 385 -0.65 15.90 -2.74
N GLY A 386 0.33 15.42 -1.96
CA GLY A 386 0.13 14.47 -0.87
C GLY A 386 -0.62 15.08 0.32
N THR A 387 -0.33 16.33 0.69
CA THR A 387 -1.12 17.08 1.68
C THR A 387 -2.60 17.15 1.31
N ARG A 388 -2.91 17.41 0.04
CA ARG A 388 -4.30 17.45 -0.45
C ARG A 388 -4.96 16.07 -0.44
N PHE A 389 -4.28 15.03 -0.89
CA PHE A 389 -4.83 13.68 -0.81
C PHE A 389 -5.06 13.23 0.64
N ALA A 390 -4.15 13.51 1.57
CA ALA A 390 -4.36 13.24 2.99
C ALA A 390 -5.57 14.01 3.58
N ARG A 391 -5.84 15.24 3.12
CA ARG A 391 -7.06 15.99 3.50
C ARG A 391 -8.33 15.37 2.90
N LEU A 392 -8.25 14.83 1.68
CA LEU A 392 -9.35 14.11 1.05
C LEU A 392 -9.61 12.75 1.70
N ASP A 393 -8.57 11.99 2.06
CA ASP A 393 -8.68 10.68 2.74
C ASP A 393 -9.38 10.87 4.10
N ARG A 394 -8.96 11.88 4.91
CA ARG A 394 -9.65 12.24 6.17
C ARG A 394 -11.06 12.80 6.02
N TRP A 395 -11.39 13.39 4.87
CA TRP A 395 -12.79 13.75 4.54
C TRP A 395 -13.60 12.51 4.14
N ALA A 396 -12.96 11.53 3.51
CA ALA A 396 -13.53 10.26 3.08
C ALA A 396 -13.68 9.22 4.21
N GLU A 397 -12.86 9.29 5.27
CA GLU A 397 -12.97 8.42 6.46
C GLU A 397 -14.40 8.39 7.00
N LYS A 398 -15.03 9.54 7.29
CA LYS A 398 -16.37 9.61 7.91
C LYS A 398 -17.50 9.01 7.06
N PRO A 399 -17.66 9.31 5.75
CA PRO A 399 -18.63 8.61 4.92
C PRO A 399 -18.25 7.13 4.71
N TYR A 400 -16.97 6.77 4.67
CA TYR A 400 -16.52 5.38 4.58
C TYR A 400 -16.84 4.57 5.85
N GLU A 401 -16.64 5.15 7.04
CA GLU A 401 -17.06 4.59 8.34
C GLU A 401 -18.57 4.42 8.39
N LYS A 402 -19.34 5.44 8.02
CA LYS A 402 -20.80 5.36 7.98
C LYS A 402 -21.28 4.30 6.99
N LEU A 403 -20.62 4.17 5.85
CA LEU A 403 -20.90 3.13 4.86
C LEU A 403 -20.55 1.74 5.41
N ARG A 404 -19.40 1.58 6.06
CA ARG A 404 -18.97 0.33 6.73
C ARG A 404 -19.92 -0.07 7.86
N GLU A 405 -20.43 0.89 8.63
CA GLU A 405 -21.47 0.67 9.63
C GLU A 405 -22.76 0.14 8.99
N VAL A 406 -23.21 0.77 7.89
CA VAL A 406 -24.42 0.33 7.17
C VAL A 406 -24.21 -1.04 6.50
N TYR A 407 -23.03 -1.35 5.98
CA TYR A 407 -22.69 -2.72 5.54
C TYR A 407 -22.73 -3.72 6.68
N GLN A 408 -22.08 -3.40 7.80
CA GLN A 408 -22.03 -4.32 8.92
C GLN A 408 -23.43 -4.54 9.51
N ASN A 409 -24.29 -3.52 9.51
CA ASN A 409 -25.70 -3.64 9.87
C ASN A 409 -26.46 -4.48 8.85
N ALA A 410 -26.39 -4.22 7.54
CA ALA A 410 -27.01 -5.07 6.52
C ALA A 410 -26.56 -6.55 6.61
N ILE A 411 -25.32 -6.83 7.02
CA ILE A 411 -24.78 -8.18 7.27
C ILE A 411 -25.23 -8.77 8.63
N ASN A 412 -25.65 -7.94 9.58
CA ASN A 412 -26.32 -8.38 10.82
C ASN A 412 -27.80 -8.66 10.55
N ASP A 413 -28.50 -7.70 9.95
CA ASP A 413 -29.90 -7.78 9.52
C ASP A 413 -30.12 -9.02 8.63
N CYS A 414 -29.21 -9.27 7.67
CA CYS A 414 -29.19 -10.50 6.88
C CYS A 414 -29.08 -11.75 7.76
N ALA A 415 -28.19 -11.79 8.76
CA ALA A 415 -28.03 -12.94 9.65
C ALA A 415 -29.23 -13.16 10.60
N GLU A 416 -29.91 -12.08 10.98
CA GLU A 416 -31.08 -12.10 11.86
C GLU A 416 -32.37 -12.52 11.12
N ASN A 417 -32.38 -12.53 9.79
CA ASN A 417 -33.44 -13.10 8.95
C ASN A 417 -33.22 -14.59 8.57
N GLU A 418 -32.21 -15.25 9.16
CA GLU A 418 -31.87 -16.69 9.00
C GLU A 418 -31.95 -17.24 7.55
N PRO A 419 -31.34 -16.57 6.55
CA PRO A 419 -31.49 -16.87 5.12
C PRO A 419 -30.98 -18.25 4.73
N ILE A 420 -30.05 -18.81 5.50
CA ILE A 420 -29.53 -20.17 5.34
C ILE A 420 -30.66 -21.21 5.32
N ASP A 421 -31.70 -21.05 6.13
CA ASP A 421 -32.82 -22.00 6.19
C ASP A 421 -33.93 -21.70 5.16
N SER A 422 -33.87 -20.51 4.53
CA SER A 422 -34.73 -20.12 3.39
C SER A 422 -34.15 -20.49 2.02
N LEU A 423 -32.85 -20.81 1.94
CA LEU A 423 -32.11 -20.98 0.69
C LEU A 423 -31.70 -22.44 0.43
N GLY A 424 -32.34 -23.04 -0.56
CA GLY A 424 -31.98 -24.35 -1.11
C GLY A 424 -30.93 -24.26 -2.23
N PHE A 425 -30.61 -25.42 -2.82
CA PHE A 425 -29.88 -25.49 -4.10
C PHE A 425 -30.77 -25.02 -5.26
N ALA A 426 -30.17 -24.56 -6.37
CA ALA A 426 -30.92 -24.28 -7.59
C ALA A 426 -31.66 -25.56 -8.08
N PRO A 427 -32.94 -25.48 -8.52
CA PRO A 427 -33.73 -26.66 -8.93
C PRO A 427 -33.12 -27.46 -10.08
N ASP A 428 -32.32 -26.78 -10.90
CA ASP A 428 -31.57 -27.25 -12.07
C ASP A 428 -30.15 -27.75 -11.73
N SER A 429 -29.72 -27.67 -10.47
CA SER A 429 -28.37 -28.09 -10.05
C SER A 429 -28.24 -29.63 -9.97
N PRO A 430 -27.25 -30.25 -10.64
CA PRO A 430 -26.90 -31.66 -10.41
C PRO A 430 -26.10 -31.87 -9.10
N PHE A 431 -25.77 -30.79 -8.38
CA PHE A 431 -24.91 -30.76 -7.20
C PHE A 431 -25.72 -30.50 -5.92
N THR A 432 -26.85 -31.17 -5.75
CA THR A 432 -27.63 -31.13 -4.51
C THR A 432 -27.01 -32.05 -3.44
N LEU A 433 -27.18 -31.68 -2.16
CA LEU A 433 -26.82 -32.54 -1.02
C LEU A 433 -28.07 -33.12 -0.33
N PRO A 434 -27.99 -34.35 0.21
CA PRO A 434 -28.95 -34.88 1.17
C PRO A 434 -29.19 -33.92 2.35
N THR A 435 -30.42 -33.90 2.87
CA THR A 435 -30.86 -32.96 3.93
C THR A 435 -30.07 -33.11 5.23
N ASP A 436 -29.64 -34.32 5.57
CA ASP A 436 -28.79 -34.65 6.73
C ASP A 436 -27.35 -34.15 6.56
N GLN A 437 -26.77 -34.27 5.35
CA GLN A 437 -25.48 -33.68 5.02
C GLN A 437 -25.56 -32.14 5.06
N LEU A 438 -26.60 -31.55 4.45
CA LEU A 438 -26.81 -30.11 4.48
C LEU A 438 -27.01 -29.57 5.90
N LYS A 439 -27.77 -30.28 6.74
CA LYS A 439 -27.92 -29.96 8.16
C LYS A 439 -26.58 -30.04 8.90
N THR A 440 -25.76 -31.06 8.64
CA THR A 440 -24.43 -31.22 9.24
C THR A 440 -23.50 -30.05 8.89
N ILE A 441 -23.59 -29.52 7.66
CA ILE A 441 -22.88 -28.31 7.24
C ILE A 441 -23.40 -27.08 8.01
N ASN A 442 -24.72 -26.85 8.04
CA ASN A 442 -25.33 -25.74 8.80
C ASN A 442 -24.97 -25.77 10.30
N ASP A 443 -25.07 -26.94 10.94
CA ASP A 443 -24.73 -27.16 12.35
C ASP A 443 -23.23 -26.86 12.60
N SER A 444 -22.35 -27.25 11.67
CA SER A 444 -20.91 -26.96 11.74
C SER A 444 -20.62 -25.47 11.60
N TYR A 445 -21.30 -24.77 10.70
CA TYR A 445 -21.20 -23.32 10.55
C TYR A 445 -21.59 -22.60 11.84
N ALA A 446 -22.76 -22.95 12.39
CA ALA A 446 -23.34 -22.34 13.59
C ALA A 446 -22.53 -22.61 14.88
N SER A 447 -21.81 -23.73 14.96
CA SER A 447 -21.07 -24.16 16.16
C SER A 447 -19.56 -23.87 16.12
N GLN A 448 -18.93 -23.83 14.94
CA GLN A 448 -17.46 -23.72 14.82
C GLN A 448 -16.97 -22.51 14.02
N GLY A 449 -17.86 -21.67 13.47
CA GLY A 449 -17.48 -20.41 12.80
C GLY A 449 -16.74 -20.61 11.47
N LEU A 450 -17.19 -21.60 10.69
CA LEU A 450 -16.54 -22.17 9.50
C LEU A 450 -15.17 -22.81 9.80
N ARG A 451 -15.19 -23.97 10.49
CA ARG A 451 -14.10 -24.95 10.45
C ARG A 451 -14.49 -26.09 9.52
N ASN A 452 -13.49 -26.75 8.94
CA ASN A 452 -13.67 -27.88 8.02
C ASN A 452 -14.71 -28.89 8.52
N THR A 453 -15.78 -29.05 7.75
CA THR A 453 -16.82 -30.05 8.00
C THR A 453 -16.23 -31.46 8.06
N PRO A 454 -16.84 -32.41 8.79
CA PRO A 454 -16.35 -33.78 8.87
C PRO A 454 -16.16 -34.37 7.45
N PRO A 455 -14.98 -34.93 7.13
CA PRO A 455 -14.72 -35.41 5.79
C PRO A 455 -15.55 -36.67 5.50
N VAL A 456 -16.35 -36.62 4.43
CA VAL A 456 -17.20 -37.73 3.98
C VAL A 456 -16.43 -38.62 2.99
N PRO A 457 -16.69 -39.94 2.96
CA PRO A 457 -16.21 -40.81 1.88
C PRO A 457 -16.69 -40.33 0.52
N VAL A 458 -15.81 -40.35 -0.49
CA VAL A 458 -16.15 -39.92 -1.86
C VAL A 458 -17.28 -40.78 -2.46
N SER A 459 -17.38 -42.04 -2.05
CA SER A 459 -18.48 -42.95 -2.43
C SER A 459 -19.86 -42.57 -1.86
N GLN A 460 -19.95 -41.61 -0.92
CA GLN A 460 -21.21 -41.07 -0.39
C GLN A 460 -21.65 -39.77 -1.09
N LEU A 461 -20.88 -39.28 -2.07
CA LEU A 461 -21.26 -38.15 -2.92
C LEU A 461 -22.17 -38.59 -4.06
N SER A 462 -22.98 -37.67 -4.61
CA SER A 462 -23.70 -37.93 -5.86
C SER A 462 -22.73 -38.19 -7.02
N PRO A 463 -23.10 -38.96 -8.07
CA PRO A 463 -22.21 -39.24 -9.19
C PRO A 463 -21.63 -37.99 -9.87
N ALA A 464 -22.40 -36.90 -9.92
CA ALA A 464 -21.95 -35.60 -10.42
C ALA A 464 -20.86 -34.97 -9.52
N LEU A 465 -21.02 -35.05 -8.20
CA LEU A 465 -20.02 -34.58 -7.24
C LEU A 465 -18.78 -35.50 -7.20
N GLN A 466 -18.90 -36.80 -7.47
CA GLN A 466 -17.75 -37.71 -7.60
C GLN A 466 -16.89 -37.35 -8.82
N GLU A 467 -17.50 -37.07 -9.97
CA GLU A 467 -16.78 -36.64 -11.17
C GLU A 467 -16.13 -35.25 -10.99
N GLU A 468 -16.82 -34.30 -10.38
CA GLU A 468 -16.25 -32.99 -10.07
C GLU A 468 -15.11 -33.06 -9.04
N PHE A 469 -15.22 -33.93 -8.03
CA PHE A 469 -14.10 -34.23 -7.14
C PHE A 469 -12.89 -34.80 -7.92
N ARG A 470 -13.14 -35.73 -8.86
CA ARG A 470 -12.10 -36.31 -9.72
C ARG A 470 -11.40 -35.23 -10.56
N LYS A 471 -12.16 -34.32 -11.19
CA LYS A 471 -11.63 -33.17 -11.93
C LYS A 471 -10.82 -32.23 -11.03
N GLY A 472 -11.33 -31.89 -9.85
CA GLY A 472 -10.62 -31.05 -8.88
C GLY A 472 -9.27 -31.64 -8.47
N VAL A 473 -9.23 -32.93 -8.14
CA VAL A 473 -7.97 -33.66 -7.87
C VAL A 473 -7.04 -33.69 -9.08
N GLU A 474 -7.56 -33.88 -10.29
CA GLU A 474 -6.76 -33.89 -11.52
C GLU A 474 -6.17 -32.51 -11.85
N SER A 475 -6.93 -31.44 -11.64
CA SER A 475 -6.46 -30.05 -11.78
C SER A 475 -5.37 -29.73 -10.76
N TRP A 476 -5.58 -30.07 -9.48
CA TRP A 476 -4.57 -29.89 -8.43
C TRP A 476 -3.27 -30.66 -8.70
N ARG A 477 -3.33 -31.86 -9.30
CA ARG A 477 -2.13 -32.59 -9.74
C ARG A 477 -1.38 -31.91 -10.89
N LYS A 478 -2.09 -31.21 -11.80
CA LYS A 478 -1.49 -30.42 -12.89
C LYS A 478 -0.83 -29.15 -12.34
N TRP A 479 -1.46 -28.48 -11.38
CA TRP A 479 -0.95 -27.25 -10.74
C TRP A 479 0.19 -27.51 -9.74
N GLN A 480 0.15 -28.61 -8.98
CA GLN A 480 1.14 -28.95 -7.96
C GLN A 480 1.56 -30.42 -8.03
N ALA A 481 2.44 -30.74 -8.99
CA ALA A 481 2.94 -32.10 -9.24
C ALA A 481 3.58 -32.81 -8.03
N ASN A 482 4.00 -32.06 -7.00
CA ASN A 482 4.61 -32.59 -5.78
C ASN A 482 3.61 -32.87 -4.63
N VAL A 483 2.31 -32.59 -4.80
CA VAL A 483 1.30 -32.70 -3.73
C VAL A 483 0.28 -33.80 -4.04
N THR A 484 0.38 -34.90 -3.30
CA THR A 484 -0.59 -36.01 -3.40
C THR A 484 -1.88 -35.65 -2.64
N MET A 485 -2.93 -35.32 -3.38
CA MET A 485 -4.28 -35.15 -2.81
C MET A 485 -4.91 -36.50 -2.43
N ARG A 486 -5.68 -36.52 -1.33
CA ARG A 486 -6.55 -37.64 -0.96
C ARG A 486 -7.61 -37.86 -2.04
N THR A 487 -7.98 -39.12 -2.24
CA THR A 487 -8.99 -39.55 -3.22
C THR A 487 -10.11 -40.38 -2.60
N ASP A 488 -10.06 -40.61 -1.29
CA ASP A 488 -10.95 -41.48 -0.53
C ASP A 488 -12.02 -40.70 0.26
N THR A 489 -11.68 -39.50 0.73
CA THR A 489 -12.56 -38.61 1.49
C THR A 489 -12.41 -37.14 1.05
N VAL A 490 -13.48 -36.36 1.20
CA VAL A 490 -13.51 -34.90 0.95
C VAL A 490 -14.30 -34.20 2.06
N SER A 491 -13.99 -32.95 2.39
CA SER A 491 -14.89 -32.12 3.21
C SER A 491 -15.85 -31.34 2.30
N LEU A 492 -17.10 -31.19 2.72
CA LEU A 492 -18.13 -30.48 1.95
C LEU A 492 -18.43 -29.12 2.58
N ASP A 493 -18.32 -28.07 1.78
CA ASP A 493 -18.84 -26.74 2.10
C ASP A 493 -20.08 -26.45 1.25
N THR A 494 -20.82 -25.40 1.62
CA THR A 494 -21.77 -24.74 0.72
C THR A 494 -21.48 -23.26 0.60
N ASP A 495 -21.32 -22.79 -0.64
CA ASP A 495 -21.22 -21.38 -1.04
C ASP A 495 -22.60 -20.85 -1.45
N PHE A 496 -22.75 -19.52 -1.50
CA PHE A 496 -23.92 -18.85 -2.08
C PHE A 496 -23.65 -18.49 -3.54
N HIS A 497 -24.65 -18.74 -4.38
CA HIS A 497 -24.62 -18.48 -5.82
C HIS A 497 -25.85 -17.68 -6.22
N CYS A 498 -25.61 -16.50 -6.80
CA CYS A 498 -26.63 -15.66 -7.39
C CYS A 498 -26.71 -15.89 -8.90
N ASP A 499 -27.93 -16.01 -9.41
CA ASP A 499 -28.28 -16.02 -10.83
C ASP A 499 -29.17 -14.82 -11.18
N TRP A 500 -28.96 -14.24 -12.36
CA TRP A 500 -29.92 -13.35 -13.01
C TRP A 500 -30.92 -14.17 -13.82
N ILE A 501 -32.20 -14.08 -13.46
CA ILE A 501 -33.29 -14.67 -14.23
C ILE A 501 -33.88 -13.57 -15.11
N LEU A 502 -33.82 -13.80 -16.43
CA LEU A 502 -34.40 -12.91 -17.43
C LEU A 502 -35.88 -13.25 -17.68
N PRO A 503 -36.67 -12.31 -18.26
CA PRO A 503 -37.98 -12.64 -18.83
C PRO A 503 -37.91 -13.87 -19.74
N GLY A 504 -38.83 -14.81 -19.52
CA GLY A 504 -38.75 -16.16 -20.11
C GLY A 504 -38.09 -17.22 -19.21
N GLY A 505 -37.64 -16.86 -18.01
CA GLY A 505 -37.20 -17.79 -16.96
C GLY A 505 -35.76 -18.30 -17.10
N ARG A 506 -34.97 -17.79 -18.05
CA ARG A 506 -33.58 -18.22 -18.26
C ARG A 506 -32.64 -17.59 -17.23
N ALA A 507 -31.98 -18.45 -16.44
CA ALA A 507 -30.99 -18.08 -15.43
C ALA A 507 -29.58 -17.90 -16.04
N PHE A 508 -28.78 -17.03 -15.41
CA PHE A 508 -27.40 -16.72 -15.77
C PHE A 508 -26.55 -16.42 -14.53
N PRO A 509 -25.39 -17.06 -14.31
CA PRO A 509 -24.55 -16.78 -13.14
C PRO A 509 -24.17 -15.30 -13.00
N ALA A 510 -24.42 -14.72 -11.84
CA ALA A 510 -24.04 -13.36 -11.47
C ALA A 510 -22.54 -13.28 -11.09
N THR A 511 -21.64 -13.70 -11.99
CA THR A 511 -20.21 -13.97 -11.71
C THR A 511 -19.49 -12.93 -10.84
N VAL A 512 -19.63 -11.64 -11.15
CA VAL A 512 -19.00 -10.55 -10.37
C VAL A 512 -19.55 -10.47 -8.94
N VAL A 513 -20.86 -10.65 -8.78
CA VAL A 513 -21.53 -10.67 -7.47
C VAL A 513 -21.13 -11.92 -6.68
N ASN A 514 -20.98 -13.05 -7.35
CA ASN A 514 -20.63 -14.34 -6.73
C ASN A 514 -19.22 -14.35 -6.10
N ARG A 515 -18.32 -13.48 -6.55
CA ARG A 515 -17.01 -13.25 -5.91
C ARG A 515 -17.15 -12.63 -4.51
N ASP A 516 -18.04 -11.65 -4.37
CA ASP A 516 -18.26 -10.91 -3.11
C ASP A 516 -19.30 -11.61 -2.19
N LEU A 517 -20.17 -12.48 -2.73
CA LEU A 517 -21.04 -13.39 -1.98
C LEU A 517 -20.34 -14.68 -1.50
N SER A 518 -19.05 -14.84 -1.77
CA SER A 518 -18.24 -16.01 -1.40
C SER A 518 -18.33 -16.38 0.08
N PHE A 519 -17.79 -17.55 0.44
CA PHE A 519 -17.46 -18.02 1.79
C PHE A 519 -17.27 -16.92 2.88
N SER A 520 -16.59 -15.81 2.56
CA SER A 520 -16.38 -14.66 3.46
C SER A 520 -17.65 -13.87 3.84
N PHE A 521 -18.61 -13.71 2.93
CA PHE A 521 -19.93 -13.14 3.23
C PHE A 521 -20.79 -14.15 4.00
N LEU A 522 -20.83 -15.38 3.51
CA LEU A 522 -21.52 -16.52 4.13
C LEU A 522 -21.11 -16.72 5.60
N ARG A 523 -19.81 -16.66 5.89
CA ARG A 523 -19.24 -16.74 7.24
C ARG A 523 -19.86 -15.78 8.24
N GLN A 524 -20.19 -14.58 7.77
CA GLN A 524 -20.76 -13.54 8.62
C GLN A 524 -22.24 -13.84 8.86
N ILE A 525 -23.00 -14.12 7.80
CA ILE A 525 -24.46 -14.31 7.90
C ILE A 525 -24.85 -15.65 8.52
N ALA A 526 -23.98 -16.67 8.49
CA ALA A 526 -24.24 -18.01 9.03
C ALA A 526 -24.30 -18.09 10.57
N VAL A 527 -23.84 -17.04 11.27
CA VAL A 527 -23.87 -16.97 12.73
C VAL A 527 -24.58 -15.66 13.12
N PRO A 528 -25.77 -15.72 13.74
CA PRO A 528 -26.47 -14.56 14.27
C PRO A 528 -25.58 -13.73 15.21
N LYS A 529 -25.75 -12.41 15.20
CA LYS A 529 -24.91 -11.43 15.92
C LYS A 529 -24.73 -11.78 17.41
N SER A 530 -25.80 -12.24 18.06
CA SER A 530 -25.81 -12.72 19.46
C SER A 530 -24.89 -13.90 19.74
N LYS A 531 -24.64 -14.78 18.76
CA LYS A 531 -23.75 -15.95 18.87
C LYS A 531 -22.30 -15.63 18.45
N ARG A 532 -22.08 -14.61 17.59
CA ARG A 532 -20.73 -14.25 17.08
C ARG A 532 -19.74 -13.87 18.19
N VAL A 533 -20.19 -13.18 19.25
CA VAL A 533 -19.31 -12.58 20.28
C VAL A 533 -18.39 -13.61 20.94
N ALA A 534 -18.91 -14.80 21.28
CA ALA A 534 -18.13 -15.86 21.94
C ALA A 534 -17.04 -16.50 21.05
N SER A 535 -17.10 -16.31 19.73
CA SER A 535 -16.25 -17.01 18.76
C SER A 535 -14.98 -16.27 18.32
N ARG A 536 -14.87 -14.95 18.58
CA ARG A 536 -13.69 -14.17 18.21
C ARG A 536 -12.54 -14.28 19.23
N ASP A 537 -12.84 -14.26 20.52
CA ASP A 537 -11.83 -14.40 21.58
C ASP A 537 -11.19 -15.80 21.64
N THR A 538 -11.75 -16.77 20.93
CA THR A 538 -11.32 -18.18 20.96
C THR A 538 -10.68 -18.66 19.66
N ARG A 539 -9.92 -17.78 18.98
CA ARG A 539 -8.68 -18.24 18.30
C ARG A 539 -7.65 -18.67 19.35
N ILE A 540 -7.97 -19.74 20.06
CA ILE A 540 -6.98 -20.55 20.78
C ILE A 540 -6.17 -21.25 19.69
N TYR A 541 -5.17 -20.54 19.17
CA TYR A 541 -4.03 -21.17 18.54
C TYR A 541 -3.50 -22.17 19.57
N LYS A 542 -3.45 -23.46 19.21
CA LYS A 542 -2.67 -24.42 19.99
C LYS A 542 -1.21 -24.02 19.83
N HIS A 543 -0.71 -23.17 20.73
CA HIS A 543 0.68 -22.72 20.69
C HIS A 543 1.57 -23.97 20.70
N PRO A 544 2.58 -24.03 19.80
CA PRO A 544 3.52 -25.15 19.81
C PRO A 544 4.18 -25.22 21.18
N SER A 545 4.40 -26.42 21.70
CA SER A 545 5.03 -26.61 23.02
C SER A 545 6.34 -25.82 23.09
N PRO A 546 6.62 -25.10 24.20
CA PRO A 546 7.72 -24.13 24.25
C PRO A 546 9.05 -24.77 23.85
N THR A 547 9.62 -24.30 22.74
CA THR A 547 10.93 -24.79 22.29
C THR A 547 11.99 -24.32 23.27
N PRO A 548 12.79 -25.21 23.90
CA PRO A 548 13.83 -24.78 24.83
C PRO A 548 14.95 -24.03 24.09
N PHE A 549 15.70 -23.21 24.81
CA PHE A 549 16.85 -22.50 24.24
C PHE A 549 17.89 -23.48 23.65
N PRO A 550 18.32 -23.29 22.39
CA PRO A 550 19.47 -24.01 21.83
C PRO A 550 20.73 -23.88 22.71
N PRO A 551 21.35 -24.99 23.18
CA PRO A 551 22.47 -24.96 24.13
C PRO A 551 23.72 -24.17 23.71
N ALA A 552 23.85 -23.83 22.42
CA ALA A 552 24.92 -22.98 21.91
C ALA A 552 24.75 -21.48 22.25
N LEU A 553 23.57 -21.04 22.69
CA LEU A 553 23.24 -19.63 22.92
C LEU A 553 23.81 -19.10 24.24
N LYS A 554 25.08 -18.70 24.20
CA LYS A 554 25.81 -18.06 25.31
C LYS A 554 25.18 -16.75 25.82
N ARG A 555 24.21 -16.19 25.10
CA ARG A 555 23.42 -15.01 25.51
C ARG A 555 21.95 -15.21 25.17
N ARG A 556 21.14 -15.16 26.22
CA ARG A 556 19.68 -15.19 26.21
C ARG A 556 19.21 -13.93 26.93
N VAL A 557 18.69 -12.97 26.17
CA VAL A 557 18.36 -11.61 26.58
C VAL A 557 16.84 -11.44 26.60
N LEU A 558 16.30 -10.81 27.65
CA LEU A 558 14.96 -10.21 27.60
C LEU A 558 15.07 -8.69 27.39
N THR A 559 14.17 -8.12 26.61
CA THR A 559 14.02 -6.66 26.47
C THR A 559 12.68 -6.25 27.06
N THR A 560 12.70 -5.43 28.11
CA THR A 560 11.53 -5.18 28.99
C THR A 560 11.62 -3.79 29.63
N PRO A 561 10.51 -3.14 30.04
CA PRO A 561 10.56 -1.92 30.87
C PRO A 561 11.43 -2.08 32.12
N LEU A 562 12.04 -0.98 32.57
CA LEU A 562 12.68 -0.88 33.89
C LEU A 562 11.60 -0.97 34.99
N PRO A 563 11.65 -1.97 35.91
CA PRO A 563 10.68 -2.07 37.00
C PRO A 563 10.73 -0.87 37.95
N GLU A 564 9.57 -0.50 38.50
CA GLU A 564 9.48 0.70 39.34
C GLU A 564 10.07 0.54 40.74
N THR A 565 9.99 -0.66 41.33
CA THR A 565 10.44 -0.93 42.71
C THR A 565 11.54 -1.99 42.77
N GLU A 566 12.35 -1.96 43.82
CA GLU A 566 13.36 -3.00 44.08
C GLU A 566 12.75 -4.41 44.14
N SER A 567 11.56 -4.53 44.73
CA SER A 567 10.85 -5.82 44.84
C SER A 567 10.60 -6.42 43.46
N ASP A 568 10.20 -5.58 42.50
CA ASP A 568 9.85 -6.02 41.14
C ASP A 568 11.10 -6.28 40.28
N ILE A 569 12.19 -5.54 40.51
CA ILE A 569 13.52 -5.88 39.99
C ILE A 569 13.93 -7.29 40.48
N GLN A 570 13.79 -7.57 41.78
CA GLN A 570 14.15 -8.87 42.35
C GLN A 570 13.26 -10.01 41.79
N LYS A 571 11.93 -9.82 41.71
CA LYS A 571 10.99 -10.78 41.11
C LYS A 571 11.36 -11.09 39.65
N LEU A 572 11.60 -10.06 38.84
CA LEU A 572 11.95 -10.18 37.43
C LEU A 572 13.27 -10.95 37.24
N LEU A 573 14.33 -10.57 37.96
CA LEU A 573 15.63 -11.25 37.86
C LEU A 573 15.58 -12.70 38.34
N ALA A 574 14.79 -13.01 39.39
CA ALA A 574 14.58 -14.37 39.85
C ALA A 574 13.81 -15.22 38.81
N LEU A 575 12.76 -14.66 38.19
CA LEU A 575 12.01 -15.33 37.11
C LEU A 575 12.92 -15.56 35.89
N LEU A 576 13.67 -14.54 35.46
CA LEU A 576 14.61 -14.64 34.34
C LEU A 576 15.63 -15.77 34.54
N ARG A 577 16.26 -15.85 35.73
CA ARG A 577 17.18 -16.94 36.07
C ARG A 577 16.50 -18.31 35.99
N ARG A 578 15.27 -18.42 36.51
CA ARG A 578 14.47 -19.66 36.50
C ARG A 578 14.09 -20.08 35.08
N LYS A 579 13.79 -19.12 34.20
CA LYS A 579 13.49 -19.34 32.77
C LYS A 579 14.74 -19.41 31.88
N GLY A 580 15.95 -19.56 32.45
CA GLY A 580 17.20 -19.73 31.69
C GLY A 580 17.76 -18.47 31.00
N PHE A 581 17.19 -17.28 31.21
CA PHE A 581 17.74 -16.05 30.67
C PHE A 581 19.06 -15.67 31.38
N THR A 582 20.07 -15.31 30.60
CA THR A 582 21.40 -14.90 31.11
C THR A 582 21.52 -13.40 31.34
N GLU A 583 20.62 -12.63 30.74
CA GLU A 583 20.76 -11.19 30.60
C GLU A 583 19.38 -10.53 30.39
N THR A 584 19.23 -9.28 30.79
CA THR A 584 18.06 -8.44 30.51
C THR A 584 18.49 -7.02 30.18
N TRP A 585 17.83 -6.40 29.22
CA TRP A 585 18.05 -5.00 28.85
C TRP A 585 16.80 -4.20 29.17
N LEU A 586 16.95 -3.26 30.11
CA LEU A 586 15.84 -2.52 30.69
C LEU A 586 15.62 -1.22 29.90
N ARG A 587 14.40 -1.02 29.38
CA ARG A 587 14.01 0.20 28.67
C ARG A 587 13.92 1.37 29.65
N VAL A 588 14.62 2.46 29.35
CA VAL A 588 14.51 3.76 30.04
C VAL A 588 14.06 4.82 29.04
N GLU A 589 13.04 5.58 29.42
CA GLU A 589 12.38 6.56 28.53
C GLU A 589 12.67 8.01 28.97
N ASP A 590 12.98 8.22 30.26
CA ASP A 590 13.55 9.45 30.79
C ASP A 590 15.03 9.29 31.17
N SER A 591 15.75 10.41 31.30
CA SER A 591 17.09 10.47 31.90
C SER A 591 17.05 11.01 33.33
N ASN A 592 15.99 10.69 34.09
CA ASN A 592 15.82 11.15 35.45
C ASN A 592 16.76 10.37 36.41
N ILE A 593 17.18 11.02 37.49
CA ILE A 593 17.99 10.44 38.56
C ILE A 593 17.31 9.17 39.10
N THR A 594 15.99 9.20 39.28
CA THR A 594 15.20 8.04 39.72
C THR A 594 15.34 6.83 38.78
N SER A 595 15.41 7.02 37.46
CA SER A 595 15.56 5.93 36.49
C SER A 595 17.01 5.43 36.42
N ARG A 596 17.98 6.34 36.55
CA ARG A 596 19.40 6.00 36.68
C ARG A 596 19.66 5.14 37.91
N ASP A 597 19.14 5.54 39.07
CA ASP A 597 19.44 4.88 40.34
C ASP A 597 18.69 3.54 40.46
N ARG A 598 17.46 3.44 39.92
CA ARG A 598 16.76 2.15 39.71
C ARG A 598 17.54 1.22 38.78
N LEU A 599 18.12 1.71 37.68
CA LEU A 599 18.97 0.90 36.80
C LEU A 599 20.26 0.47 37.51
N GLN A 600 20.89 1.34 38.31
CA GLN A 600 22.07 0.99 39.11
C GLN A 600 21.75 -0.11 40.13
N GLN A 601 20.58 -0.03 40.78
CA GLN A 601 20.07 -1.07 41.67
C GLN A 601 19.80 -2.38 40.91
N ALA A 602 19.23 -2.32 39.70
CA ALA A 602 19.06 -3.48 38.84
C ALA A 602 20.38 -4.14 38.46
N VAL A 603 21.42 -3.38 38.11
CA VAL A 603 22.76 -3.92 37.81
C VAL A 603 23.38 -4.62 39.04
N PHE A 604 23.22 -4.05 40.24
CA PHE A 604 23.69 -4.65 41.50
C PHE A 604 22.95 -5.95 41.85
N LEU A 605 21.62 -5.99 41.72
CA LEU A 605 20.82 -7.19 41.94
C LEU A 605 21.02 -8.23 40.82
N GLY A 606 21.30 -7.79 39.60
CA GLY A 606 21.67 -8.63 38.47
C GLY A 606 22.95 -9.42 38.75
N ALA A 607 23.99 -8.72 39.23
CA ALA A 607 25.24 -9.34 39.64
C ALA A 607 25.06 -10.41 40.74
N LYS A 608 24.16 -10.18 41.71
CA LYS A 608 23.81 -11.17 42.75
C LYS A 608 22.99 -12.35 42.21
N SER A 609 22.03 -12.09 41.33
CA SER A 609 21.14 -13.10 40.74
C SER A 609 21.79 -13.91 39.62
N GLY A 610 22.94 -13.48 39.09
CA GLY A 610 23.61 -14.11 37.94
C GLY A 610 23.00 -13.72 36.58
N VAL A 611 21.99 -12.85 36.56
CA VAL A 611 21.37 -12.31 35.35
C VAL A 611 21.99 -10.94 35.07
N ARG A 612 22.71 -10.80 33.97
CA ARG A 612 23.39 -9.55 33.63
C ARG A 612 22.36 -8.47 33.24
N VAL A 613 22.62 -7.21 33.60
CA VAL A 613 21.73 -6.10 33.25
C VAL A 613 22.42 -5.15 32.28
N GLY A 614 21.75 -4.90 31.16
CA GLY A 614 22.01 -3.81 30.23
C GLY A 614 20.85 -2.82 30.21
N VAL A 615 20.97 -1.80 29.36
CA VAL A 615 19.96 -0.74 29.20
C VAL A 615 19.56 -0.61 27.74
N VAL A 616 18.30 -0.22 27.50
CA VAL A 616 17.81 0.20 26.19
C VAL A 616 17.47 1.68 26.25
N ILE A 617 18.06 2.47 25.35
CA ILE A 617 17.92 3.92 25.30
C ILE A 617 17.41 4.31 23.90
N PRO A 618 16.36 5.13 23.77
CA PRO A 618 15.97 5.68 22.48
C PRO A 618 17.05 6.63 21.94
N TRP A 619 17.49 6.48 20.68
CA TRP A 619 18.42 7.46 20.09
C TRP A 619 17.71 8.75 19.61
N LEU A 620 16.46 8.64 19.15
CA LEU A 620 15.56 9.80 18.98
C LEU A 620 14.96 10.16 20.34
N LEU A 621 15.39 11.28 20.91
CA LEU A 621 14.91 11.74 22.21
C LEU A 621 13.65 12.59 22.08
N LYS A 622 12.73 12.37 23.02
CA LYS A 622 11.65 13.31 23.32
C LYS A 622 12.22 14.42 24.20
N THR A 623 12.41 15.60 23.61
CA THR A 623 12.83 16.79 24.34
C THR A 623 11.82 17.90 24.08
N GLU A 624 11.37 18.59 25.12
CA GLU A 624 10.52 19.76 24.93
C GLU A 624 11.20 20.84 24.07
N SER A 625 12.52 21.00 24.23
CA SER A 625 13.34 21.91 23.43
C SER A 625 13.32 21.55 21.95
N GLY A 626 13.56 20.29 21.60
CA GLY A 626 13.52 19.81 20.21
C GLY A 626 12.11 19.90 19.61
N ALA A 627 11.09 19.45 20.35
CA ALA A 627 9.69 19.50 19.92
C ALA A 627 9.18 20.94 19.72
N LYS A 628 9.69 21.93 20.47
CA LYS A 628 9.34 23.36 20.32
C LYS A 628 10.12 24.06 19.21
N SER A 629 11.35 23.63 18.91
CA SER A 629 12.25 24.30 17.94
C SER A 629 12.19 23.72 16.53
N ALA A 630 12.08 22.40 16.41
CA ALA A 630 12.01 21.68 15.15
C ALA A 630 11.06 20.47 15.28
N PRO A 631 9.75 20.71 15.55
CA PRO A 631 8.77 19.64 15.68
C PRO A 631 8.81 18.73 14.45
N ASP A 632 8.86 17.43 14.69
CA ASP A 632 8.47 16.47 13.67
C ASP A 632 6.96 16.65 13.43
N VAL A 633 6.57 16.71 12.15
CA VAL A 633 5.19 16.83 11.70
C VAL A 633 4.91 15.89 10.53
N ASN A 634 3.64 15.57 10.36
CA ASN A 634 3.14 14.84 9.21
C ASN A 634 3.00 15.71 7.96
N ILE A 635 2.51 15.09 6.88
CA ILE A 635 2.28 15.75 5.58
C ILE A 635 1.20 16.85 5.64
N LEU A 636 0.43 16.92 6.71
CA LEU A 636 -0.62 17.92 6.98
C LEU A 636 -0.11 19.13 7.78
N GLY A 637 1.08 19.03 8.39
CA GLY A 637 1.68 20.03 9.27
C GLY A 637 1.37 19.84 10.76
N GLU A 638 0.83 18.69 11.14
CA GLU A 638 0.42 18.32 12.50
C GLU A 638 1.52 17.48 13.16
N ASN A 639 1.75 17.67 14.47
CA ASN A 639 2.69 16.84 15.23
C ASN A 639 2.01 15.54 15.74
N GLY A 640 2.80 14.61 16.28
CA GLY A 640 2.30 13.33 16.79
C GLY A 640 1.23 13.45 17.90
N THR A 641 1.22 14.57 18.63
CA THR A 641 0.18 14.90 19.62
C THR A 641 -1.15 15.23 18.94
N ALA A 642 -1.16 16.08 17.91
CA ALA A 642 -2.37 16.45 17.19
C ALA A 642 -2.97 15.28 16.38
N ILE A 643 -2.11 14.39 15.86
CA ILE A 643 -2.53 13.14 15.19
C ILE A 643 -3.19 12.19 16.20
N MET A 644 -2.54 11.96 17.34
CA MET A 644 -3.12 11.21 18.46
C MET A 644 -4.47 11.80 18.86
N GLU A 645 -4.59 13.12 19.03
CA GLU A 645 -5.84 13.77 19.44
C GLU A 645 -6.95 13.57 18.38
N ALA A 646 -6.63 13.58 17.09
CA ALA A 646 -7.59 13.27 16.04
C ALA A 646 -8.06 11.80 16.11
N GLU A 647 -7.13 10.84 16.23
CA GLU A 647 -7.42 9.40 16.32
C GLU A 647 -8.21 9.07 17.60
N VAL A 648 -7.80 9.60 18.75
CA VAL A 648 -8.49 9.42 20.03
C VAL A 648 -9.92 9.99 20.00
N ASN A 649 -10.14 11.07 19.25
CA ASN A 649 -11.45 11.70 19.11
C ASN A 649 -12.34 11.07 18.02
N SER A 650 -11.86 10.13 17.20
CA SER A 650 -12.71 9.31 16.32
C SER A 650 -13.24 8.04 17.02
N ILE A 651 -12.57 7.57 18.07
CA ILE A 651 -12.99 6.38 18.84
C ILE A 651 -14.28 6.66 19.62
N ALA A 652 -15.36 5.98 19.26
CA ALA A 652 -16.68 6.16 19.88
C ALA A 652 -16.79 5.61 21.32
N ASP A 653 -15.98 4.59 21.68
CA ASP A 653 -15.89 4.08 23.05
C ASP A 653 -14.91 4.93 23.88
N LYS A 654 -15.43 5.65 24.88
CA LYS A 654 -14.61 6.52 25.75
C LYS A 654 -13.54 5.78 26.53
N ASN A 655 -13.80 4.55 26.98
CA ASN A 655 -12.83 3.76 27.73
C ASN A 655 -11.69 3.28 26.82
N MET A 656 -12.01 2.96 25.56
CA MET A 656 -10.99 2.69 24.55
C MET A 656 -10.22 3.97 24.18
N ALA A 657 -10.92 5.09 23.98
CA ALA A 657 -10.31 6.38 23.68
C ALA A 657 -9.34 6.86 24.79
N GLU A 658 -9.69 6.68 26.06
CA GLU A 658 -8.81 7.03 27.19
C GLU A 658 -7.59 6.10 27.29
N LYS A 659 -7.77 4.79 27.09
CA LYS A 659 -6.64 3.84 26.98
C LYS A 659 -5.72 4.17 25.81
N GLN A 660 -6.29 4.53 24.65
CA GLN A 660 -5.54 4.89 23.44
C GLN A 660 -4.84 6.26 23.62
N ARG A 661 -5.47 7.21 24.34
CA ARG A 661 -4.85 8.49 24.73
C ARG A 661 -3.64 8.29 25.63
N ALA A 662 -3.75 7.51 26.70
CA ALA A 662 -2.61 7.21 27.59
C ALA A 662 -1.51 6.44 26.84
N TYR A 663 -1.89 5.46 26.01
CA TYR A 663 -0.95 4.71 25.17
C TYR A 663 -0.16 5.62 24.20
N TYR A 664 -0.80 6.63 23.63
CA TYR A 664 -0.18 7.54 22.67
C TYR A 664 0.41 8.82 23.26
N SER A 665 0.01 9.31 24.44
CA SER A 665 0.68 10.44 25.08
C SER A 665 2.14 10.11 25.29
N ASP A 666 2.36 8.91 25.82
CA ASP A 666 3.67 8.43 26.26
C ASP A 666 4.51 7.97 25.06
N ARG A 667 3.87 7.62 23.93
CA ARG A 667 4.52 7.13 22.70
C ARG A 667 4.61 8.11 21.54
N ASN A 668 3.63 8.96 21.26
CA ASN A 668 3.62 9.84 20.08
C ASN A 668 3.88 11.34 20.35
N ALA A 669 3.82 11.81 21.60
CA ALA A 669 4.22 13.18 21.90
C ALA A 669 5.74 13.40 21.78
N GLY A 670 6.15 14.59 21.35
CA GLY A 670 7.51 15.09 21.49
C GLY A 670 8.56 14.58 20.48
N TRP A 671 8.16 13.95 19.37
CA TRP A 671 9.11 13.52 18.32
C TRP A 671 9.92 14.70 17.72
N VAL A 672 11.19 14.43 17.46
CA VAL A 672 12.14 15.35 16.82
C VAL A 672 12.74 14.65 15.61
N VAL A 673 12.82 15.35 14.47
CA VAL A 673 13.45 14.76 13.27
C VAL A 673 14.94 14.54 13.51
N ALA A 674 15.44 13.35 13.12
CA ALA A 674 16.85 12.95 13.26
C ALA A 674 17.85 14.00 12.72
N GLU A 675 17.49 14.77 11.70
CA GLU A 675 18.38 15.82 11.19
C GLU A 675 18.60 16.96 12.20
N THR A 676 17.55 17.37 12.91
CA THR A 676 17.49 18.58 13.76
C THR A 676 17.74 18.35 15.25
N GLN A 677 17.82 17.08 15.67
CA GLN A 677 18.17 16.73 17.05
C GLN A 677 19.66 16.94 17.31
N ASP A 678 20.01 17.63 18.40
CA ASP A 678 21.40 17.77 18.83
C ASP A 678 21.94 16.43 19.37
N ILE A 679 23.08 16.00 18.81
CA ILE A 679 23.81 14.81 19.25
C ILE A 679 24.31 14.97 20.69
N HIS A 680 24.63 16.19 21.12
CA HIS A 680 25.01 16.47 22.50
C HIS A 680 23.86 16.26 23.49
N ASP A 681 22.59 16.44 23.07
CA ASP A 681 21.44 16.07 23.90
C ASP A 681 21.32 14.55 24.03
N VAL A 682 21.55 13.78 22.95
CA VAL A 682 21.61 12.30 22.99
C VAL A 682 22.68 11.80 23.95
N VAL A 683 23.90 12.35 23.82
CA VAL A 683 25.01 12.00 24.71
C VAL A 683 24.69 12.40 26.15
N ARG A 684 24.11 13.58 26.40
CA ARG A 684 23.76 14.06 27.75
C ARG A 684 22.68 13.20 28.42
N HIS A 685 21.66 12.77 27.67
CA HIS A 685 20.60 11.86 28.15
C HIS A 685 21.15 10.46 28.45
N ALA A 686 22.06 9.94 27.63
CA ALA A 686 22.62 8.60 27.82
C ALA A 686 23.73 8.54 28.90
N SER A 687 24.49 9.63 29.11
CA SER A 687 25.65 9.70 30.02
C SER A 687 25.40 9.18 31.46
N PRO A 688 24.25 9.47 32.13
CA PRO A 688 23.96 8.96 33.47
C PRO A 688 23.93 7.43 33.55
N PHE A 689 23.53 6.75 32.47
CA PHE A 689 23.50 5.29 32.36
C PHE A 689 24.83 4.72 31.86
N LEU A 690 25.47 5.41 30.89
CA LEU A 690 26.76 5.01 30.30
C LEU A 690 27.93 5.03 31.29
N THR A 691 27.76 5.68 32.45
CA THR A 691 28.73 5.72 33.55
C THR A 691 28.52 4.60 34.60
N LEU A 692 27.50 3.76 34.48
CA LEU A 692 27.23 2.68 35.45
C LEU A 692 28.23 1.52 35.30
N ALA A 693 28.94 1.21 36.38
CA ALA A 693 29.82 0.05 36.45
C ALA A 693 29.04 -1.26 36.30
N ASN A 694 29.64 -2.26 35.64
CA ASN A 694 29.09 -3.60 35.41
C ASN A 694 27.84 -3.70 34.51
N LEU A 695 27.42 -2.60 33.86
CA LEU A 695 26.40 -2.61 32.82
C LEU A 695 26.85 -3.49 31.62
N SER A 696 26.08 -4.52 31.26
CA SER A 696 26.53 -5.53 30.28
C SER A 696 26.45 -5.09 28.82
N ALA A 697 25.50 -4.21 28.53
CA ALA A 697 25.14 -3.77 27.19
C ALA A 697 24.39 -2.44 27.24
N VAL A 698 24.52 -1.67 26.16
CA VAL A 698 23.66 -0.53 25.87
C VAL A 698 23.09 -0.74 24.48
N ALA A 699 21.78 -0.91 24.38
CA ALA A 699 21.08 -1.01 23.12
C ALA A 699 20.45 0.33 22.75
N PHE A 700 20.77 0.85 21.57
CA PHE A 700 20.04 1.96 20.97
C PHE A 700 18.94 1.41 20.07
N THR A 701 17.68 1.55 20.50
CA THR A 701 16.50 1.28 19.68
C THR A 701 16.14 2.49 18.86
N ASN A 702 15.57 2.27 17.67
CA ASN A 702 14.77 3.32 17.05
C ASN A 702 13.39 3.33 17.72
N PRO A 703 13.02 4.35 18.49
CA PRO A 703 11.63 4.52 18.93
C PRO A 703 10.85 5.02 17.70
N ALA A 704 10.55 4.11 16.77
CA ALA A 704 10.21 4.48 15.40
C ALA A 704 8.92 5.30 15.31
N ALA A 705 9.08 6.61 15.12
CA ALA A 705 7.98 7.49 14.77
C ALA A 705 7.31 7.02 13.46
N PRO A 706 5.97 7.11 13.33
CA PRO A 706 5.25 6.68 12.12
C PRO A 706 5.85 7.27 10.84
N GLY A 707 6.03 6.48 9.78
CA GLY A 707 6.65 6.95 8.52
C GLY A 707 8.19 6.98 8.48
N TYR A 708 8.92 6.49 9.50
CA TYR A 708 10.36 6.22 9.40
C TYR A 708 10.72 4.73 9.20
N THR A 709 9.73 3.84 9.13
CA THR A 709 9.94 2.40 8.92
C THR A 709 10.07 2.06 7.43
N SER A 710 10.82 1.02 7.09
CA SER A 710 11.11 0.65 5.69
C SER A 710 9.89 0.18 4.88
N HIS A 711 8.86 -0.38 5.52
CA HIS A 711 7.68 -0.94 4.85
C HIS A 711 6.68 0.13 4.33
N ASP A 712 7.08 1.41 4.41
CA ASP A 712 6.37 2.56 3.85
C ASP A 712 6.04 2.43 2.35
N GLU A 713 6.74 1.58 1.58
CA GLU A 713 6.59 1.43 0.11
C GLU A 713 5.19 0.95 -0.32
N ASN A 714 4.47 0.17 0.50
CA ASN A 714 3.15 -0.39 0.16
C ASN A 714 1.95 0.40 0.72
N GLY A 715 2.13 1.18 1.79
CA GLY A 715 1.01 1.73 2.58
C GLY A 715 0.71 0.97 3.88
N ASP A 716 1.28 -0.22 4.08
CA ASP A 716 0.97 -1.17 5.17
C ASP A 716 1.43 -0.74 6.58
N ASP A 717 1.74 0.55 6.83
CA ASP A 717 2.23 0.95 8.16
C ASP A 717 1.13 1.00 9.24
N GLY A 718 -0.15 0.99 8.83
CA GLY A 718 -1.34 0.96 9.69
C GLY A 718 -1.89 2.35 10.05
N PHE A 719 -1.17 3.39 9.64
CA PHE A 719 -1.52 4.80 9.75
C PHE A 719 -1.98 5.32 8.38
N GLY A 720 -2.83 6.35 8.35
CA GLY A 720 -3.24 6.99 7.10
C GLY A 720 -2.07 7.70 6.44
N ILE A 721 -2.18 8.00 5.13
CA ILE A 721 -1.18 8.81 4.40
C ILE A 721 -0.93 10.13 5.13
N GLY A 722 -1.99 10.69 5.72
CA GLY A 722 -1.97 11.91 6.49
C GLY A 722 -1.14 11.85 7.77
N ASP A 723 -0.91 10.67 8.34
CA ASP A 723 -0.41 10.51 9.73
C ASP A 723 1.07 10.14 9.81
N ARG A 724 1.69 9.85 8.65
CA ARG A 724 3.14 9.60 8.55
C ARG A 724 3.93 10.86 8.90
N MET A 725 4.71 10.78 9.99
CA MET A 725 5.69 11.77 10.44
C MET A 725 6.94 11.73 9.53
N GLY A 726 8.00 12.44 9.93
CA GLY A 726 9.27 12.47 9.23
C GLY A 726 9.49 13.72 8.39
N TYR A 727 8.79 14.81 8.71
CA TYR A 727 8.90 16.08 8.02
C TYR A 727 9.07 17.24 9.01
N ASN A 728 9.96 18.16 8.68
CA ASN A 728 9.92 19.54 9.19
C ASN A 728 10.44 20.47 8.08
N LYS A 729 10.51 21.78 8.33
CA LYS A 729 10.95 22.76 7.32
C LYS A 729 12.34 22.45 6.75
N GLN A 730 13.30 22.11 7.62
CA GLN A 730 14.66 21.77 7.20
C GLN A 730 14.69 20.47 6.41
N THR A 731 14.05 19.40 6.89
CA THR A 731 14.00 18.09 6.22
C THR A 731 13.37 18.19 4.83
N ARG A 732 12.32 19.00 4.66
CA ARG A 732 11.68 19.26 3.36
C ARG A 732 12.58 20.07 2.42
N PHE A 733 13.16 21.17 2.93
CA PHE A 733 14.11 22.01 2.18
C PHE A 733 15.29 21.18 1.67
N ARG A 734 15.84 20.32 2.54
CA ARG A 734 16.96 19.45 2.20
C ARG A 734 16.59 18.31 1.25
N CYS A 735 15.39 17.72 1.36
CA CYS A 735 14.92 16.76 0.36
C CYS A 735 14.83 17.39 -1.04
N VAL A 736 14.40 18.66 -1.14
CA VAL A 736 14.42 19.41 -2.41
C VAL A 736 15.84 19.62 -2.94
N GLN A 737 16.84 19.80 -2.07
CA GLN A 737 18.25 19.90 -2.49
C GLN A 737 18.85 18.52 -2.89
N ASP A 738 18.69 17.50 -2.03
CA ASP A 738 19.38 16.21 -2.12
C ASP A 738 18.70 15.24 -3.12
N LYS A 739 17.38 15.34 -3.32
CA LYS A 739 16.59 14.45 -4.20
C LYS A 739 15.81 15.17 -5.30
N GLY A 740 15.57 16.48 -5.16
CA GLY A 740 14.92 17.31 -6.18
C GLY A 740 13.40 17.43 -6.05
N PHE A 741 12.77 17.00 -4.96
CA PHE A 741 11.32 17.13 -4.75
C PHE A 741 11.00 17.39 -3.27
N ASP A 742 9.84 17.99 -3.00
CA ASP A 742 9.33 18.22 -1.65
C ASP A 742 8.50 17.00 -1.22
N PRO A 743 8.79 16.37 -0.06
CA PRO A 743 8.05 15.19 0.39
C PRO A 743 6.54 15.36 0.45
N VAL A 744 6.03 16.58 0.64
CA VAL A 744 4.56 16.81 0.66
C VAL A 744 3.90 16.71 -0.72
N ASP A 745 4.68 16.62 -1.80
CA ASP A 745 4.20 16.25 -3.13
C ASP A 745 4.32 14.74 -3.42
N VAL A 746 4.54 13.93 -2.40
CA VAL A 746 4.40 12.47 -2.45
C VAL A 746 3.10 12.07 -1.75
N ALA A 747 2.07 11.80 -2.53
CA ALA A 747 0.94 11.00 -2.06
C ALA A 747 1.34 9.52 -2.10
N ALA A 748 0.93 8.75 -1.08
CA ALA A 748 0.80 7.29 -1.19
C ALA A 748 -0.65 6.95 -1.62
N SER A 749 -0.96 5.65 -1.74
CA SER A 749 -2.26 5.14 -2.19
C SER A 749 -3.39 5.51 -1.22
N THR A 750 -4.39 6.27 -1.68
CA THR A 750 -5.59 6.66 -0.91
C THR A 750 -6.58 5.51 -0.83
N HIS A 751 -6.78 4.98 0.36
CA HIS A 751 -7.62 3.80 0.58
C HIS A 751 -9.11 4.14 0.69
N HIS A 752 -9.46 5.31 1.23
CA HIS A 752 -10.87 5.63 1.56
C HIS A 752 -11.63 6.29 0.40
N LEU A 753 -10.94 6.85 -0.60
CA LEU A 753 -11.59 7.51 -1.74
C LEU A 753 -12.24 6.56 -2.74
N GLY A 754 -11.85 5.28 -2.78
CA GLY A 754 -12.39 4.28 -3.72
C GLY A 754 -12.09 4.52 -5.21
N VAL A 755 -11.45 5.64 -5.56
CA VAL A 755 -11.15 6.06 -6.92
C VAL A 755 -9.63 6.10 -7.12
N SER A 756 -9.14 5.41 -8.15
CA SER A 756 -7.73 5.51 -8.55
C SER A 756 -7.48 6.84 -9.30
N VAL A 757 -7.17 7.89 -8.54
CA VAL A 757 -6.92 9.22 -9.10
C VAL A 757 -5.50 9.29 -9.67
N GLU A 758 -5.34 8.93 -10.95
CA GLU A 758 -4.06 9.13 -11.66
C GLU A 758 -3.73 10.63 -11.71
N LEU A 759 -2.66 11.02 -11.00
CA LEU A 759 -2.15 12.38 -11.03
C LEU A 759 -1.54 12.69 -12.42
N PRO A 760 -2.02 13.70 -13.15
CA PRO A 760 -1.67 13.91 -14.56
C PRO A 760 -0.18 14.22 -14.85
N PHE A 761 0.60 14.57 -13.82
CA PHE A 761 2.01 14.97 -13.95
C PHE A 761 2.99 14.15 -13.10
N PHE A 762 2.51 13.36 -12.14
CA PHE A 762 3.37 12.80 -11.09
C PHE A 762 3.16 11.31 -10.87
N ARG A 763 4.09 10.52 -11.40
CA ARG A 763 4.26 9.10 -11.06
C ARG A 763 4.79 8.99 -9.64
N GLN A 764 3.93 8.63 -8.69
CA GLN A 764 4.30 8.54 -7.27
C GLN A 764 5.50 7.59 -7.06
N TYR A 765 5.51 6.44 -7.74
CA TYR A 765 6.60 5.45 -7.70
C TYR A 765 8.00 6.02 -8.03
N GLU A 766 8.12 7.08 -8.83
CA GLU A 766 9.42 7.68 -9.19
C GLU A 766 10.03 8.53 -8.05
N VAL A 767 9.25 8.81 -6.98
CA VAL A 767 9.70 9.59 -5.81
C VAL A 767 9.48 8.89 -4.48
N VAL A 768 8.57 7.91 -4.36
CA VAL A 768 8.38 7.10 -3.15
C VAL A 768 9.68 6.41 -2.72
N LYS A 769 10.33 5.65 -3.60
CA LYS A 769 11.60 5.00 -3.27
C LYS A 769 12.72 6.02 -2.95
N PRO A 770 12.96 7.07 -3.75
CA PRO A 770 13.88 8.15 -3.38
C PRO A 770 13.58 8.86 -2.05
N LEU A 771 12.31 8.94 -1.61
CA LEU A 771 11.93 9.50 -0.31
C LEU A 771 12.27 8.52 0.83
N ALA A 772 11.98 7.23 0.65
CA ALA A 772 12.37 6.18 1.59
C ALA A 772 13.92 6.10 1.71
N GLU A 773 14.66 6.14 0.61
CA GLU A 773 16.12 6.28 0.60
C GLU A 773 16.59 7.54 1.34
N PHE A 774 15.96 8.70 1.11
CA PHE A 774 16.32 9.95 1.78
C PHE A 774 16.15 9.83 3.29
N ARG A 775 14.96 9.43 3.76
CA ARG A 775 14.67 9.19 5.19
C ARG A 775 15.66 8.22 5.83
N ARG A 776 15.91 7.07 5.18
CA ARG A 776 16.89 6.08 5.65
C ARG A 776 18.31 6.65 5.70
N SER A 777 18.71 7.45 4.71
CA SER A 777 20.03 8.11 4.70
C SER A 777 20.20 9.15 5.81
N GLN A 778 19.19 9.98 6.10
CA GLN A 778 19.25 10.95 7.21
C GLN A 778 19.28 10.24 8.57
N ASN A 779 18.45 9.20 8.76
CA ASN A 779 18.46 8.39 9.97
C ASN A 779 19.82 7.74 10.21
N ARG A 780 20.39 7.05 9.20
CA ARG A 780 21.72 6.42 9.32
C ARG A 780 22.83 7.46 9.54
N ALA A 781 22.76 8.64 8.90
CA ALA A 781 23.72 9.72 9.11
C ALA A 781 23.64 10.33 10.52
N HIS A 782 22.44 10.47 11.10
CA HIS A 782 22.32 10.85 12.52
C HIS A 782 22.82 9.73 13.44
N LEU A 783 22.39 8.49 13.21
CA LEU A 783 22.74 7.32 14.01
C LEU A 783 24.26 7.08 14.08
N ALA A 784 24.97 7.26 12.96
CA ALA A 784 26.42 7.18 12.90
C ALA A 784 27.11 8.31 13.70
N ARG A 785 26.57 9.54 13.67
CA ARG A 785 27.08 10.66 14.49
C ARG A 785 26.85 10.43 15.98
N VAL A 786 25.67 9.94 16.38
CA VAL A 786 25.36 9.53 17.76
C VAL A 786 26.31 8.42 18.23
N TYR A 787 26.45 7.36 17.45
CA TYR A 787 27.35 6.26 17.76
C TYR A 787 28.81 6.73 17.91
N ALA A 788 29.30 7.59 17.00
CA ALA A 788 30.65 8.13 17.07
C ALA A 788 30.87 9.02 18.31
N ALA A 789 29.92 9.88 18.64
CA ALA A 789 29.99 10.74 19.84
C ALA A 789 29.97 9.90 21.13
N ILE A 790 29.09 8.89 21.21
CA ILE A 790 29.01 7.97 22.36
C ILE A 790 30.25 7.08 22.46
N ARG A 791 30.82 6.60 21.35
CA ARG A 791 32.11 5.90 21.35
C ARG A 791 33.28 6.78 21.79
N THR A 792 33.25 8.06 21.46
CA THR A 792 34.29 9.03 21.87
C THR A 792 34.24 9.29 23.38
N ALA A 793 33.03 9.47 23.94
CA ALA A 793 32.85 9.70 25.38
C ALA A 793 32.96 8.40 26.22
N PHE A 794 32.55 7.25 25.67
CA PHE A 794 32.42 5.98 26.39
C PHE A 794 33.03 4.79 25.61
N PRO A 795 34.36 4.79 25.36
CA PRO A 795 34.99 3.85 24.43
C PRO A 795 34.86 2.37 24.83
N ARG A 796 34.77 2.08 26.14
CA ARG A 796 34.71 0.70 26.68
C ARG A 796 33.32 0.07 26.67
N THR A 797 32.26 0.83 26.40
CA THR A 797 30.88 0.35 26.54
C THR A 797 30.48 -0.60 25.40
N THR A 798 29.79 -1.70 25.71
CA THR A 798 29.32 -2.63 24.67
C THR A 798 28.03 -2.12 24.04
N LEU A 799 28.17 -1.40 22.92
CA LEU A 799 27.04 -0.84 22.17
C LEU A 799 26.39 -1.88 21.24
N TYR A 800 25.07 -1.95 21.32
CA TYR A 800 24.18 -2.64 20.39
C TYR A 800 23.28 -1.62 19.72
N MET A 801 22.89 -1.87 18.47
CA MET A 801 21.95 -1.00 17.77
C MET A 801 20.96 -1.86 16.99
N ASP A 802 19.70 -1.49 17.16
CA ASP A 802 18.54 -1.99 16.44
C ASP A 802 18.62 -1.66 14.95
N ASN A 803 18.01 -2.50 14.11
CA ASN A 803 17.76 -2.21 12.71
C ASN A 803 16.25 -2.10 12.44
N PRO A 804 15.69 -0.88 12.32
CA PRO A 804 14.26 -0.65 12.16
C PRO A 804 13.71 -0.97 10.76
N GLU A 805 14.51 -1.57 9.87
CA GLU A 805 14.13 -1.83 8.47
C GLU A 805 13.36 -3.16 8.26
N ASN A 806 12.87 -3.84 9.31
CA ASN A 806 11.98 -5.00 9.20
C ASN A 806 10.97 -5.08 10.37
N ARG A 807 9.66 -5.18 10.08
CA ARG A 807 8.60 -5.28 11.12
C ARG A 807 8.45 -6.67 11.75
N LEU A 808 8.95 -7.72 11.10
CA LEU A 808 8.88 -9.11 11.58
C LEU A 808 10.15 -9.51 12.34
N PHE A 809 11.30 -8.96 11.98
CA PHE A 809 12.61 -9.33 12.53
C PHE A 809 13.48 -8.10 12.83
N GLU A 810 13.35 -7.52 14.03
CA GLU A 810 14.36 -6.62 14.60
C GLU A 810 15.65 -7.41 14.88
N TYR A 811 16.81 -6.76 14.95
CA TYR A 811 18.01 -7.43 15.48
C TYR A 811 19.02 -6.42 16.04
N TYR A 812 19.75 -6.87 17.05
CA TYR A 812 20.71 -6.05 17.77
C TYR A 812 22.13 -6.38 17.32
N GLY A 813 22.61 -5.63 16.34
CA GLY A 813 23.99 -5.70 15.88
C GLY A 813 24.95 -5.16 16.94
N ARG A 814 25.97 -5.94 17.30
CA ARG A 814 27.15 -5.42 18.02
C ARG A 814 28.06 -4.74 16.99
N TRP A 815 27.91 -3.43 16.85
CA TRP A 815 28.75 -2.64 15.95
C TRP A 815 30.02 -2.21 16.68
N GLU A 816 31.19 -2.50 16.08
CA GLU A 816 32.50 -2.13 16.63
C GLU A 816 33.11 -0.88 15.99
N LYS A 817 32.55 -0.43 14.85
CA LYS A 817 32.96 0.80 14.15
C LYS A 817 31.75 1.55 13.55
N PRO A 818 31.84 2.88 13.35
CA PRO A 818 30.74 3.69 12.79
C PRO A 818 30.51 3.49 11.28
N ASP A 819 31.50 2.97 10.54
CA ASP A 819 31.43 2.63 9.12
C ASP A 819 30.81 1.25 8.86
N GLY A 820 30.50 0.50 9.93
CA GLY A 820 30.02 -0.88 9.84
C GLY A 820 28.57 -1.05 9.39
N PHE A 821 27.74 0.00 9.44
CA PHE A 821 26.31 -0.09 9.09
C PHE A 821 26.12 -0.50 7.61
N PRO A 822 25.26 -1.50 7.31
CA PRO A 822 25.04 -1.94 5.94
C PRO A 822 24.48 -0.82 5.06
N ALA A 823 25.14 -0.60 3.91
CA ALA A 823 24.81 0.49 2.99
C ALA A 823 23.41 0.38 2.37
N ASP A 824 22.88 -0.84 2.20
CA ASP A 824 21.44 -1.05 1.97
C ASP A 824 20.98 -2.45 2.46
N PRO A 825 20.04 -2.53 3.42
CA PRO A 825 19.29 -3.76 3.73
C PRO A 825 18.07 -4.01 2.83
N ALA A 826 17.70 -3.07 1.93
CA ALA A 826 16.39 -3.09 1.27
C ALA A 826 16.31 -3.84 -0.08
N GLU A 827 17.29 -4.67 -0.44
CA GLU A 827 16.97 -5.82 -1.31
C GLU A 827 16.14 -6.80 -0.49
N TYR A 828 14.81 -6.67 -0.58
CA TYR A 828 13.76 -7.33 0.21
C TYR A 828 14.17 -8.71 0.77
N VAL A 829 14.71 -8.72 1.99
CA VAL A 829 15.44 -9.87 2.52
C VAL A 829 14.47 -10.93 3.04
N SER A 830 13.96 -11.75 2.12
CA SER A 830 12.92 -12.76 2.35
C SER A 830 13.33 -13.94 3.25
N SER A 831 14.58 -13.98 3.71
CA SER A 831 15.04 -14.93 4.71
C SER A 831 16.07 -14.32 5.67
N ALA A 832 15.91 -14.60 6.97
CA ALA A 832 16.88 -14.18 7.99
C ALA A 832 18.32 -14.65 7.68
N ASN A 833 18.50 -15.76 6.95
CA ASN A 833 19.79 -16.25 6.44
C ASN A 833 20.51 -15.29 5.47
N GLN A 834 19.80 -14.54 4.63
CA GLN A 834 20.40 -13.49 3.80
C GLN A 834 20.73 -12.25 4.64
N LEU A 835 19.83 -11.87 5.57
CA LEU A 835 19.99 -10.75 6.51
C LEU A 835 21.26 -10.94 7.35
N ARG A 836 21.47 -12.17 7.82
CA ARG A 836 22.69 -12.67 8.45
C ARG A 836 23.92 -12.45 7.57
N LYS A 837 23.93 -12.91 6.31
CA LYS A 837 25.06 -12.74 5.38
C LYS A 837 25.42 -11.27 5.10
N THR A 838 24.44 -10.36 5.13
CA THR A 838 24.66 -8.93 4.91
C THR A 838 25.14 -8.23 6.18
N ALA A 839 24.47 -8.44 7.32
CA ALA A 839 24.81 -7.78 8.59
C ALA A 839 26.12 -8.29 9.22
N PHE A 840 26.53 -9.53 8.94
CA PHE A 840 27.68 -10.16 9.63
C PHE A 840 29.04 -9.82 9.01
N ARG A 841 29.11 -9.13 7.86
CA ARG A 841 30.40 -8.82 7.19
C ARG A 841 31.41 -8.09 8.09
N ASN A 842 30.92 -7.34 9.08
CA ASN A 842 31.73 -6.47 9.96
C ASN A 842 31.45 -6.69 11.48
N GLY A 843 30.72 -7.73 11.89
CA GLY A 843 30.17 -7.86 13.26
C GLY A 843 30.63 -9.08 14.05
N SER A 844 31.17 -8.88 15.25
CA SER A 844 31.84 -9.94 16.05
C SER A 844 30.92 -10.81 16.91
N SER A 845 29.74 -10.32 17.32
CA SER A 845 28.78 -11.05 18.17
C SER A 845 27.36 -10.46 18.06
N PRO A 846 26.66 -10.64 16.92
CA PRO A 846 25.29 -10.17 16.74
C PRO A 846 24.29 -10.98 17.58
N VAL A 847 23.24 -10.30 18.03
CA VAL A 847 22.12 -10.87 18.78
C VAL A 847 20.87 -10.79 17.90
N PHE A 848 20.29 -11.94 17.56
CA PHE A 848 19.01 -11.98 16.86
C PHE A 848 17.92 -11.49 17.80
N ALA A 849 16.93 -10.76 17.28
CA ALA A 849 15.73 -10.44 18.05
C ALA A 849 14.48 -10.85 17.29
N ILE A 850 13.39 -11.03 18.02
CA ILE A 850 12.05 -10.90 17.45
C ILE A 850 11.22 -10.02 18.36
N ARG A 851 10.42 -9.16 17.74
CA ARG A 851 9.40 -8.34 18.37
C ARG A 851 8.04 -8.94 18.08
N GLY A 852 7.24 -9.11 19.12
CA GLY A 852 5.82 -9.34 18.93
C GLY A 852 5.19 -8.15 18.21
N THR A 853 4.57 -8.39 17.05
CA THR A 853 3.61 -7.44 16.47
C THR A 853 2.35 -7.37 17.36
N ARG A 854 1.30 -6.62 17.00
CA ARG A 854 0.23 -6.25 17.97
C ARG A 854 -1.23 -6.50 17.57
N SER A 855 -1.55 -6.97 16.36
CA SER A 855 -2.94 -7.03 15.86
C SER A 855 -3.82 -8.23 16.29
N GLU A 856 -3.26 -9.34 16.78
CA GLU A 856 -3.97 -10.56 17.23
C GLU A 856 -3.74 -10.94 18.72
N GLY A 857 -3.34 -9.98 19.57
CA GLY A 857 -3.22 -10.17 21.03
C GLY A 857 -1.87 -10.69 21.51
N ALA A 858 -1.43 -10.23 22.69
CA ALA A 858 -0.04 -10.34 23.15
C ALA A 858 0.49 -11.78 23.32
N ASP A 859 -0.37 -12.75 23.64
CA ASP A 859 0.02 -14.14 23.89
C ASP A 859 0.44 -14.87 22.60
N ALA A 860 -0.36 -14.76 21.54
CA ALA A 860 -0.04 -15.37 20.24
C ALA A 860 1.27 -14.83 19.66
N TYR A 861 1.55 -13.54 19.85
CA TYR A 861 2.82 -12.95 19.42
C TYR A 861 4.02 -13.35 20.26
N PHE A 862 3.84 -13.49 21.58
CA PHE A 862 4.89 -14.04 22.43
C PHE A 862 5.29 -15.44 21.95
N TRP A 863 4.32 -16.30 21.62
CA TRP A 863 4.59 -17.67 21.15
C TRP A 863 5.20 -17.74 19.75
N ASN A 864 4.72 -16.94 18.80
CA ASN A 864 5.32 -16.90 17.46
C ASN A 864 6.75 -16.33 17.53
N ALA A 865 6.94 -15.19 18.20
CA ALA A 865 8.27 -14.58 18.39
C ALA A 865 9.24 -15.47 19.19
N TRP A 866 8.71 -16.33 20.06
CA TRP A 866 9.50 -17.37 20.74
C TRP A 866 9.91 -18.49 19.77
N HIS A 867 8.96 -19.07 19.03
CA HIS A 867 9.20 -20.23 18.19
C HIS A 867 10.12 -19.91 17.00
N ASP A 868 9.76 -18.90 16.22
CA ASP A 868 10.56 -18.35 15.12
C ASP A 868 11.94 -17.90 15.66
N GLY A 869 11.94 -17.34 16.88
CA GLY A 869 13.11 -16.89 17.61
C GLY A 869 14.09 -18.03 17.90
N MET A 870 13.60 -19.17 18.38
CA MET A 870 14.42 -20.35 18.67
C MET A 870 14.89 -21.05 17.40
N GLU A 871 14.05 -21.15 16.36
CA GLU A 871 14.43 -21.78 15.09
C GLU A 871 15.56 -21.00 14.39
N GLU A 872 15.47 -19.66 14.36
CA GLU A 872 16.56 -18.82 13.84
C GLU A 872 17.79 -18.82 14.74
N ALA A 873 17.64 -18.69 16.06
CA ALA A 873 18.77 -18.69 16.98
C ALA A 873 19.58 -20.00 16.92
N ALA A 874 18.91 -21.14 16.71
CA ALA A 874 19.54 -22.45 16.49
C ALA A 874 20.48 -22.50 15.28
N LYS A 875 20.30 -21.62 14.28
CA LYS A 875 21.15 -21.56 13.08
C LYS A 875 22.55 -20.99 13.36
N GLY A 876 22.85 -20.61 14.61
CA GLY A 876 24.20 -20.30 15.10
C GLY A 876 24.45 -18.80 15.30
N TRP A 877 23.59 -18.12 16.04
CA TRP A 877 23.77 -16.71 16.43
C TRP A 877 24.63 -16.56 17.70
N GLY A 878 25.23 -15.39 17.90
CA GLY A 878 25.98 -15.07 19.11
C GLY A 878 25.11 -14.86 20.36
N GLY A 879 23.81 -14.74 20.16
CA GLY A 879 22.78 -14.66 21.19
C GLY A 879 21.39 -14.41 20.60
N PHE A 880 20.40 -14.45 21.48
CA PHE A 880 18.99 -14.14 21.20
C PHE A 880 18.46 -13.08 22.17
N ALA A 881 17.60 -12.19 21.70
CA ALA A 881 16.88 -11.17 22.46
C ALA A 881 15.37 -11.19 22.17
N LEU A 882 14.57 -11.54 23.16
CA LEU A 882 13.11 -11.42 23.05
C LEU A 882 12.72 -9.96 23.33
N ASN A 883 12.09 -9.26 22.38
CA ASN A 883 11.59 -7.89 22.60
C ASN A 883 10.12 -7.92 23.01
N MET A 884 9.84 -7.66 24.30
CA MET A 884 8.49 -7.80 24.84
C MET A 884 7.54 -6.72 24.26
N PRO A 885 6.38 -7.11 23.71
CA PRO A 885 5.50 -6.21 22.95
C PRO A 885 4.70 -5.25 23.83
N THR A 886 4.67 -5.48 25.15
CA THR A 886 3.95 -4.69 26.16
C THR A 886 4.91 -3.77 26.95
N ASP A 887 4.33 -2.76 27.58
CA ASP A 887 4.99 -1.81 28.48
C ASP A 887 4.61 -2.05 29.96
N SER A 888 3.71 -3.00 30.23
CA SER A 888 3.35 -3.48 31.57
C SER A 888 4.33 -4.57 32.03
N LEU A 889 4.89 -4.43 33.24
CA LEU A 889 5.73 -5.48 33.82
C LEU A 889 4.90 -6.71 34.22
N ASP A 890 3.67 -6.54 34.68
CA ASP A 890 2.80 -7.67 35.04
C ASP A 890 2.45 -8.52 33.80
N ASP A 891 2.24 -7.90 32.64
CA ASP A 891 2.07 -8.62 31.37
C ASP A 891 3.34 -9.42 31.01
N VAL A 892 4.52 -8.82 31.18
CA VAL A 892 5.80 -9.50 30.95
C VAL A 892 5.95 -10.71 31.86
N MET A 893 5.66 -10.54 33.16
CA MET A 893 5.72 -11.63 34.15
C MET A 893 4.67 -12.71 33.86
N ALA A 894 3.45 -12.34 33.43
CA ALA A 894 2.39 -13.26 33.06
C ALA A 894 2.73 -14.09 31.81
N LEU A 895 3.32 -13.47 30.78
CA LEU A 895 3.79 -14.16 29.57
C LEU A 895 4.97 -15.09 29.87
N LEU A 896 6.00 -14.58 30.57
CA LEU A 896 7.18 -15.37 30.95
C LEU A 896 6.82 -16.60 31.77
N ASN A 897 5.88 -16.50 32.73
CA ASN A 897 5.50 -17.64 33.56
C ASN A 897 4.92 -18.82 32.77
N LYS A 898 4.38 -18.60 31.56
CA LYS A 898 3.86 -19.68 30.68
C LYS A 898 4.95 -20.48 29.95
N LEU A 899 6.21 -20.02 29.95
CA LEU A 899 7.36 -20.84 29.56
C LEU A 899 7.53 -22.01 30.56
N PRO A 900 8.30 -23.07 30.25
CA PRO A 900 8.67 -24.10 31.24
C PRO A 900 9.57 -23.51 32.34
N ASP A 901 9.61 -24.13 33.52
CA ASP A 901 10.52 -23.74 34.62
C ASP A 901 11.87 -24.47 34.58
N ASP A 902 12.02 -25.40 33.64
CA ASP A 902 13.08 -26.39 33.51
C ASP A 902 13.81 -26.30 32.15
N MET A 903 13.69 -25.17 31.44
CA MET A 903 14.45 -24.95 30.20
C MET A 903 15.96 -25.00 30.48
N PRO A 904 16.72 -25.93 29.86
CA PRO A 904 18.09 -26.20 30.27
C PRO A 904 19.03 -24.99 30.04
N PRO A 905 19.99 -24.77 30.95
CA PRO A 905 20.95 -23.67 30.90
C PRO A 905 22.04 -23.86 29.83
#